data_AF-A0A919NDX1-F1
#
_entry.id   AF-A0A919NDX1-F1
#
_cell.length_a   1.000
_cell.length_b   1.000
_cell.length_c   1.000
_cell.angle_alpha   90.00
_cell.angle_beta   90.00
_cell.angle_gamma   90.00
#
_symmetry.space_group_name_H-M   'P 1'
#
loop_
_entity.id
_entity.type
_entity.pdbx_description
1 polymer ?
#
loop_
_entity_poly.entity_id
_entity_poly.type
_entity_poly.pdbx_seq_one_letter_code
_entity_poly.pdbx_strand_id
1 'polypeptide(L)'
;MQRESTEKRSRRRILAVAAAVLTFWTGAGVGAAEAYVESVPVPGAAPQPQASVLYYRDGRSILARVGATDHNDVPLSAISPELRRAVLIAEDRDFYDHAGVSLRGVARAMVADAGGQRQGASTITQQYARNAFLSQAVTVDRKMRELALAVNLEREHSKDEILEAYLNTIYYGRGAYGIAAAAGAYFGVTPDRLDFGQSAVLAAVIKDPWGFDPDHDPTAARRRWNWIVATARDSGWVDPSTFTYPTTKPAVSPIGGPLGLVVDQVERELAGHGITSRQLHTQGLKVVTTLDKAAEQAALSSVQAQLRGQPAGLQAALVALDPATGGVRAYYGGERGSGYFDNAAAPHPAASTFKPIVLAAALGRGIAYQSRWDGSSPRLFPDRGVPLRNHDNLQCPECTLQHAMVDSLNTPFYAVTAQIGPDRVRDTAVRLGIPEKYDGRKSMVDVKGDPAPGRTRGDISMGRYPVVPGDLATVYATLAGGGVRHQRHFVQSVTGSDGAGYTTPDSAATVLDPRIAADVTTVLQSVVREHDITPGRPAAGKTGTQQYLDTPDNQDAWMAGYTPELASVVWVGKAKPGPLRDARNKPIEGDTMPSYIWRDFTKSALQGRPVTPLPAPAHVGSAAAGDFGKTGHDVKSPDTVATIHAAAAGYEPVVRTEHAGKRLALTFDDGPSDFTPQMLDLLDQYQIKATFCVVGENAGWYPQLVRRIIADGHRLCNHSMRHDDLGVIPEAASRADIDAADAAIAEAAPGATVAYYRAPYGDFGPSAKAGAKAGHTPLGWVVDPDDWLLPGAATIAARIEQQLTPRAVVLVHDGGGERRQTVEALRTLIPDLLADGWTFDFPETTIAAKPLPGPQAQPKPGASATAAPPSPPASAPPSLPAPSQSTTAAPDPAASEAPSQVPPAADAP
;
A
#
# COMPACT_ATOMS: atom_id res chain seq x y z
N MET A 1 -50.70 -31.62 57.55
CA MET A 1 -50.76 -30.30 58.23
C MET A 1 -49.49 -29.92 59.00
N GLN A 2 -49.08 -30.55 60.12
CA GLN A 2 -47.98 -29.99 60.95
C GLN A 2 -46.59 -29.84 60.27
N ARG A 3 -46.21 -30.69 59.30
CA ARG A 3 -44.91 -30.54 58.58
C ARG A 3 -44.86 -29.37 57.58
N GLU A 4 -45.97 -29.07 56.89
CA GLU A 4 -45.99 -27.98 55.90
C GLU A 4 -45.82 -26.59 56.53
N SER A 5 -46.31 -26.40 57.76
CA SER A 5 -46.18 -25.12 58.46
C SER A 5 -44.74 -24.84 58.87
N THR A 6 -43.95 -25.88 59.15
CA THR A 6 -42.53 -25.77 59.51
C THR A 6 -41.68 -25.40 58.30
N GLU A 7 -41.88 -26.04 57.14
CA GLU A 7 -41.17 -25.68 55.90
C GLU A 7 -41.50 -24.26 55.43
N LYS A 8 -42.78 -23.86 55.46
CA LYS A 8 -43.18 -22.48 55.10
C LYS A 8 -42.58 -21.43 56.05
N ARG A 9 -42.41 -21.74 57.35
CA ARG A 9 -41.68 -20.88 58.30
C ARG A 9 -40.17 -20.86 58.04
N SER A 10 -39.58 -22.01 57.68
CA SER A 10 -38.16 -22.13 57.34
C SER A 10 -37.81 -21.32 56.09
N ARG A 11 -38.53 -21.52 54.98
CA ARG A 11 -38.32 -20.78 53.73
C ARG A 11 -38.50 -19.27 53.91
N ARG A 12 -39.49 -18.82 54.70
CA ARG A 12 -39.64 -17.39 55.05
C ARG A 12 -38.47 -16.83 55.88
N ARG A 13 -37.90 -17.61 56.80
CA ARG A 13 -36.68 -17.20 57.54
C ARG A 13 -35.45 -17.15 56.64
N ILE A 14 -35.26 -18.14 55.76
CA ILE A 14 -34.15 -18.16 54.80
C ILE A 14 -34.25 -16.97 53.84
N LEU A 15 -35.43 -16.67 53.31
CA LEU A 15 -35.66 -15.49 52.47
C LEU A 15 -35.45 -14.17 53.22
N ALA A 16 -35.88 -14.06 54.48
CA ALA A 16 -35.65 -12.88 55.29
C ALA A 16 -34.16 -12.67 55.63
N VAL A 17 -33.42 -13.75 55.92
CA VAL A 17 -31.96 -13.69 56.12
C VAL A 17 -31.23 -13.36 54.83
N ALA A 18 -31.62 -13.97 53.70
CA ALA A 18 -31.05 -13.64 52.39
C ALA A 18 -31.30 -12.18 51.99
N ALA A 19 -32.50 -11.65 52.26
CA ALA A 19 -32.83 -10.24 52.06
C ALA A 19 -32.02 -9.33 52.99
N ALA A 20 -31.91 -9.65 54.28
CA ALA A 20 -31.12 -8.87 55.24
C ALA A 20 -29.61 -8.88 54.91
N VAL A 21 -29.07 -10.03 54.49
CA VAL A 21 -27.68 -10.17 54.01
C VAL A 21 -27.49 -9.37 52.72
N LEU A 22 -28.42 -9.42 51.76
CA LEU A 22 -28.37 -8.62 50.55
C LEU A 22 -28.39 -7.12 50.89
N THR A 23 -29.34 -6.65 51.71
CA THR A 23 -29.42 -5.26 52.15
C THR A 23 -28.16 -4.81 52.90
N PHE A 24 -27.57 -5.67 53.73
CA PHE A 24 -26.29 -5.40 54.40
C PHE A 24 -25.15 -5.23 53.39
N TRP A 25 -25.00 -6.13 52.41
CA TRP A 25 -23.96 -6.00 51.38
C TRP A 25 -24.21 -4.82 50.43
N THR A 26 -25.46 -4.50 50.10
CA THR A 26 -25.79 -3.28 49.34
C THR A 26 -25.44 -2.03 50.14
N GLY A 27 -25.79 -1.98 51.43
CA GLY A 27 -25.46 -0.86 52.31
C GLY A 27 -23.95 -0.69 52.52
N ALA A 28 -23.22 -1.79 52.73
CA ALA A 28 -21.76 -1.78 52.82
C ALA A 28 -21.10 -1.37 51.49
N GLY A 29 -21.64 -1.81 50.35
CA GLY A 29 -21.18 -1.40 49.02
C GLY A 29 -21.42 0.08 48.74
N VAL A 30 -22.58 0.62 49.12
CA VAL A 30 -22.88 2.07 49.03
C VAL A 30 -21.97 2.87 49.96
N GLY A 31 -21.77 2.44 51.21
CA GLY A 31 -20.86 3.10 52.15
C GLY A 31 -19.40 3.09 51.70
N ALA A 32 -18.94 1.99 51.10
CA ALA A 32 -17.59 1.90 50.50
C ALA A 32 -17.45 2.76 49.24
N ALA A 33 -18.50 2.89 48.43
CA ALA A 33 -18.52 3.79 47.28
C ALA A 33 -18.50 5.26 47.73
N GLU A 34 -19.31 5.64 48.72
CA GLU A 34 -19.33 7.00 49.27
C GLU A 34 -17.98 7.38 49.89
N ALA A 35 -17.39 6.53 50.73
CA ALA A 35 -16.07 6.76 51.30
C ALA A 35 -14.96 6.84 50.23
N TYR A 36 -15.09 6.11 49.12
CA TYR A 36 -14.19 6.27 47.97
C TYR A 36 -14.40 7.63 47.26
N VAL A 37 -15.65 8.07 47.11
CA VAL A 37 -15.98 9.40 46.56
C VAL A 37 -15.40 10.51 47.44
N GLU A 38 -15.60 10.46 48.76
CA GLU A 38 -15.00 11.40 49.72
C GLU A 38 -13.46 11.40 49.68
N SER A 39 -12.83 10.28 49.33
CA SER A 39 -11.35 10.18 49.23
C SER A 39 -10.74 10.84 47.97
N VAL A 40 -11.57 11.30 47.02
CA VAL A 40 -11.13 11.96 45.78
C VAL A 40 -11.46 13.46 45.84
N PRO A 41 -10.57 14.31 46.38
CA PRO A 41 -10.82 15.75 46.47
C PRO A 41 -10.92 16.38 45.08
N VAL A 42 -11.77 17.41 44.94
CA VAL A 42 -11.77 18.28 43.77
C VAL A 42 -10.46 19.09 43.76
N PRO A 43 -9.66 19.06 42.68
CA PRO A 43 -8.49 19.94 42.57
C PRO A 43 -8.92 21.40 42.50
N GLY A 44 -8.12 22.30 43.06
CA GLY A 44 -8.34 23.75 42.94
C GLY A 44 -8.40 24.23 41.47
N ALA A 45 -8.88 25.45 41.28
CA ALA A 45 -9.10 26.07 39.97
C ALA A 45 -7.97 25.77 38.97
N ALA A 46 -8.35 25.28 37.79
CA ALA A 46 -7.41 24.79 36.79
C ALA A 46 -6.37 25.87 36.43
N PRO A 47 -5.08 25.52 36.29
CA PRO A 47 -4.04 26.47 35.88
C PRO A 47 -4.40 27.18 34.59
N GLN A 48 -4.21 28.51 34.57
CA GLN A 48 -4.46 29.35 33.40
C GLN A 48 -3.67 28.85 32.18
N PRO A 49 -4.30 28.64 31.01
CA PRO A 49 -3.64 28.06 29.85
C PRO A 49 -2.40 28.84 29.40
N GLN A 50 -1.27 28.14 29.28
CA GLN A 50 -0.04 28.66 28.71
C GLN A 50 0.37 27.82 27.50
N ALA A 51 0.61 28.47 26.37
CA ALA A 51 1.12 27.82 25.17
C ALA A 51 2.55 27.27 25.40
N SER A 52 2.75 25.99 25.11
CA SER A 52 4.06 25.34 25.17
C SER A 52 4.97 25.77 24.04
N VAL A 53 6.29 25.63 24.24
CA VAL A 53 7.30 25.98 23.25
C VAL A 53 8.12 24.74 22.90
N LEU A 54 8.03 24.33 21.64
CA LEU A 54 8.86 23.29 21.05
C LEU A 54 10.14 23.94 20.54
N TYR A 55 11.28 23.33 20.84
CA TYR A 55 12.62 23.75 20.42
C TYR A 55 13.25 22.67 19.55
N TYR A 56 14.12 23.08 18.63
CA TYR A 56 15.10 22.17 18.00
C TYR A 56 16.09 21.63 19.06
N ARG A 57 16.92 20.64 18.68
CA ARG A 57 17.87 19.95 19.59
C ARG A 57 18.96 20.81 20.22
N ASP A 58 19.08 22.09 19.84
CA ASP A 58 19.93 23.07 20.51
C ASP A 58 19.32 23.59 21.83
N GLY A 59 18.04 23.29 22.09
CA GLY A 59 17.28 23.74 23.26
C GLY A 59 17.05 25.26 23.32
N ARG A 60 17.27 25.98 22.20
CA ARG A 60 17.33 27.44 22.10
C ARG A 60 16.54 27.98 20.91
N SER A 61 16.73 27.41 19.72
CA SER A 61 15.95 27.73 18.52
C SER A 61 14.53 27.20 18.68
N ILE A 62 13.54 28.08 18.62
CA ILE A 62 12.13 27.67 18.61
C ILE A 62 11.83 26.93 17.31
N LEU A 63 11.22 25.76 17.43
CA LEU A 63 10.64 24.95 16.36
C LEU A 63 9.18 25.37 16.14
N ALA A 64 8.38 25.40 17.21
CA ALA A 64 6.97 25.79 17.16
C ALA A 64 6.48 26.31 18.52
N ARG A 65 5.29 26.95 18.53
CA ARG A 65 4.51 27.25 19.75
C ARG A 65 3.16 26.55 19.61
N VAL A 66 2.75 25.84 20.66
CA VAL A 66 1.61 24.91 20.63
C VAL A 66 0.64 25.29 21.75
N GLY A 67 -0.65 25.39 21.45
CA GLY A 67 -1.65 26.04 22.29
C GLY A 67 -1.85 27.53 21.99
N ALA A 68 -2.96 28.09 22.47
CA ALA A 68 -3.31 29.50 22.28
C ALA A 68 -2.53 30.41 23.25
N THR A 69 -2.13 31.61 22.77
CA THR A 69 -1.61 32.68 23.64
C THR A 69 -2.70 33.47 24.34
N ASP A 70 -3.90 33.51 23.74
CA ASP A 70 -5.03 34.34 24.17
C ASP A 70 -6.25 33.45 24.44
N HIS A 71 -6.29 32.83 25.62
CA HIS A 71 -7.47 32.07 26.07
C HIS A 71 -8.48 33.03 26.71
N ASN A 72 -9.47 33.46 25.93
CA ASN A 72 -10.60 34.25 26.43
C ASN A 72 -11.71 33.31 26.89
N ASP A 73 -11.67 32.89 28.15
CA ASP A 73 -12.78 32.18 28.79
C ASP A 73 -14.03 33.07 28.76
N VAL A 74 -15.11 32.58 28.14
CA VAL A 74 -16.37 33.32 28.03
C VAL A 74 -17.37 32.82 29.07
N PRO A 75 -18.05 33.71 29.82
CA PRO A 75 -19.10 33.30 30.74
C PRO A 75 -20.25 32.67 29.96
N LEU A 76 -20.98 31.74 30.57
CA LEU A 76 -22.06 30.97 29.92
C LEU A 76 -23.12 31.89 29.33
N SER A 77 -23.37 33.04 29.95
CA SER A 77 -24.25 34.11 29.46
C SER A 77 -23.85 34.65 28.09
N ALA A 78 -22.57 34.66 27.73
CA ALA A 78 -22.02 35.06 26.43
C ALA A 78 -21.90 33.90 25.43
N ILE A 79 -22.40 32.70 25.77
CA ILE A 79 -22.48 31.55 24.87
C ILE A 79 -23.92 31.40 24.34
N SER A 80 -24.09 31.27 23.02
CA SER A 80 -25.39 31.10 22.36
C SER A 80 -26.23 30.00 23.03
N PRO A 81 -27.52 30.26 23.36
CA PRO A 81 -28.44 29.24 23.85
C PRO A 81 -28.57 28.04 22.90
N GLU A 82 -28.45 28.27 21.58
CA GLU A 82 -28.52 27.20 20.59
C GLU A 82 -27.32 26.25 20.67
N LEU A 83 -26.13 26.75 21.04
CA LEU A 83 -24.98 25.91 21.32
C LEU A 83 -25.19 25.07 22.57
N ARG A 84 -25.67 25.68 23.67
CA ARG A 84 -25.94 24.96 24.92
C ARG A 84 -26.91 23.80 24.63
N ARG A 85 -28.01 24.05 23.91
CA ARG A 85 -28.93 23.01 23.45
C ARG A 85 -28.25 21.97 22.57
N ALA A 86 -27.49 22.36 21.54
CA ALA A 86 -26.86 21.42 20.62
C ALA A 86 -25.87 20.48 21.31
N VAL A 87 -25.07 20.97 22.26
CA VAL A 87 -24.12 20.17 23.04
C VAL A 87 -24.84 19.21 23.99
N LEU A 88 -25.89 19.68 24.69
CA LEU A 88 -26.75 18.82 25.51
C LEU A 88 -27.42 17.72 24.65
N ILE A 89 -27.92 18.06 23.46
CA ILE A 89 -28.52 17.08 22.53
C ILE A 89 -27.49 16.08 22.01
N ALA A 90 -26.25 16.50 21.77
CA ALA A 90 -25.18 15.67 21.20
C ALA A 90 -24.57 14.69 22.22
N GLU A 91 -24.38 15.14 23.46
CA GLU A 91 -23.57 14.46 24.49
C GLU A 91 -24.38 14.05 25.74
N ASP A 92 -25.26 14.91 26.27
CA ASP A 92 -25.93 14.67 27.56
C ASP A 92 -27.29 15.38 27.71
N ARG A 93 -28.35 14.73 27.20
CA ARG A 93 -29.72 15.29 27.19
C ARG A 93 -30.37 15.40 28.56
N ASP A 94 -29.91 14.57 29.51
CA ASP A 94 -30.47 14.48 30.86
C ASP A 94 -29.59 15.28 31.87
N PHE A 95 -28.69 16.14 31.39
CA PHE A 95 -27.64 16.80 32.19
C PHE A 95 -28.15 17.47 33.46
N TYR A 96 -29.19 18.29 33.38
CA TYR A 96 -29.73 19.01 34.54
C TYR A 96 -30.52 18.10 35.52
N ASP A 97 -30.87 16.87 35.14
CA ASP A 97 -31.68 15.92 35.93
C ASP A 97 -30.85 14.97 36.81
N HIS A 98 -29.54 14.83 36.58
CA HIS A 98 -28.68 13.85 37.28
C HIS A 98 -27.68 14.50 38.25
N ALA A 99 -27.16 13.73 39.21
CA ALA A 99 -26.06 14.12 40.09
C ALA A 99 -24.76 13.41 39.66
N GLY A 100 -23.95 14.05 38.82
CA GLY A 100 -22.66 13.60 38.28
C GLY A 100 -22.74 12.47 37.25
N VAL A 101 -23.65 11.50 37.44
CA VAL A 101 -23.73 10.25 36.66
C VAL A 101 -25.17 9.93 36.27
N SER A 102 -25.43 9.73 34.97
CA SER A 102 -26.76 9.40 34.46
C SER A 102 -27.03 7.89 34.52
N LEU A 103 -27.77 7.45 35.54
CA LEU A 103 -28.26 6.06 35.65
C LEU A 103 -29.11 5.64 34.43
N ARG A 104 -29.89 6.58 33.87
CA ARG A 104 -30.64 6.38 32.62
C ARG A 104 -29.70 6.17 31.42
N GLY A 105 -28.60 6.93 31.35
CA GLY A 105 -27.57 6.79 30.33
C GLY A 105 -26.85 5.44 30.37
N VAL A 106 -26.46 4.98 31.57
CA VAL A 106 -25.83 3.66 31.77
C VAL A 106 -26.76 2.52 31.35
N ALA A 107 -28.03 2.55 31.79
CA ALA A 107 -29.01 1.53 31.39
C ALA A 107 -29.27 1.53 29.88
N ARG A 108 -29.38 2.71 29.26
CA ARG A 108 -29.55 2.89 27.80
C ARG A 108 -28.38 2.30 27.02
N ALA A 109 -27.14 2.55 27.45
CA ALA A 109 -25.95 2.02 26.82
C ALA A 109 -25.85 0.49 26.94
N MET A 110 -26.14 -0.09 28.11
CA MET A 110 -26.15 -1.56 28.28
C MET A 110 -27.15 -2.26 27.35
N VAL A 111 -28.33 -1.66 27.12
CA VAL A 111 -29.33 -2.18 26.17
C VAL A 111 -28.87 -2.02 24.72
N ALA A 112 -28.22 -0.90 24.37
CA ALA A 112 -27.70 -0.65 23.03
C ALA A 112 -26.50 -1.56 22.68
N ASP A 113 -25.59 -1.78 23.63
CA ASP A 113 -24.46 -2.72 23.52
C ASP A 113 -24.93 -4.16 23.29
N ALA A 114 -25.97 -4.59 24.01
CA ALA A 114 -26.60 -5.91 23.80
C ALA A 114 -27.26 -6.04 22.41
N GLY A 115 -27.69 -4.92 21.81
CA GLY A 115 -28.14 -4.83 20.42
C GLY A 115 -27.01 -4.62 19.39
N GLY A 116 -25.75 -4.63 19.80
CA GLY A 116 -24.58 -4.47 18.93
C GLY A 116 -24.24 -3.02 18.54
N GLN A 117 -24.91 -2.00 19.09
CA GLN A 117 -24.60 -0.60 18.85
C GLN A 117 -23.99 0.09 20.08
N ARG A 118 -22.68 0.29 20.06
CA ARG A 118 -21.95 0.97 21.15
C ARG A 118 -22.36 2.42 21.30
N GLN A 119 -23.04 2.75 22.40
CA GLN A 119 -23.34 4.12 22.82
C GLN A 119 -22.52 4.52 24.05
N GLY A 120 -22.12 5.79 24.11
CA GLY A 120 -21.40 6.34 25.26
C GLY A 120 -22.36 6.65 26.41
N ALA A 121 -21.99 6.25 27.63
CA ALA A 121 -22.78 6.43 28.85
C ALA A 121 -22.25 7.54 29.80
N SER A 122 -21.31 8.38 29.34
CA SER A 122 -20.62 9.34 30.21
C SER A 122 -21.23 10.74 30.09
N THR A 123 -21.55 11.35 31.22
CA THR A 123 -22.16 12.68 31.34
C THR A 123 -21.19 13.80 30.99
N ILE A 124 -21.70 15.01 30.73
CA ILE A 124 -20.86 16.22 30.53
C ILE A 124 -19.90 16.42 31.73
N THR A 125 -20.36 16.22 32.96
CA THR A 125 -19.49 16.36 34.15
C THR A 125 -18.40 15.29 34.21
N GLN A 126 -18.67 14.05 33.78
CA GLN A 126 -17.63 13.04 33.62
C GLN A 126 -16.65 13.38 32.48
N GLN A 127 -17.12 13.98 31.40
CA GLN A 127 -16.26 14.47 30.31
C GLN A 127 -15.37 15.63 30.80
N TYR A 128 -15.93 16.56 31.57
CA TYR A 128 -15.20 17.65 32.21
C TYR A 128 -14.16 17.11 33.20
N ALA A 129 -14.55 16.28 34.18
CA ALA A 129 -13.64 15.65 35.14
C ALA A 129 -12.47 14.92 34.45
N ARG A 130 -12.77 14.15 33.40
CA ARG A 130 -11.78 13.42 32.59
C ARG A 130 -10.81 14.34 31.85
N ASN A 131 -11.27 15.46 31.33
CA ASN A 131 -10.47 16.33 30.47
C ASN A 131 -9.75 17.45 31.25
N ALA A 132 -10.35 17.92 32.35
CA ALA A 132 -9.86 19.02 33.17
C ALA A 132 -8.75 18.57 34.15
N PHE A 133 -8.87 17.38 34.75
CA PHE A 133 -8.11 17.00 35.95
C PHE A 133 -7.42 15.62 35.90
N LEU A 134 -7.69 14.76 34.90
CA LEU A 134 -7.19 13.38 34.84
C LEU A 134 -6.39 13.12 33.56
N SER A 135 -5.34 12.29 33.65
CA SER A 135 -4.67 11.72 32.46
C SER A 135 -5.67 10.87 31.67
N GLN A 136 -5.64 10.82 30.33
CA GLN A 136 -6.67 10.08 29.56
C GLN A 136 -6.50 8.54 29.50
N ALA A 137 -5.44 7.95 30.08
CA ALA A 137 -5.16 6.51 30.01
C ALA A 137 -6.32 5.63 30.53
N VAL A 138 -6.86 4.73 29.70
CA VAL A 138 -8.11 4.00 30.01
C VAL A 138 -7.88 2.82 30.96
N THR A 139 -7.73 3.12 32.25
CA THR A 139 -7.69 2.12 33.35
C THR A 139 -8.99 2.12 34.15
N VAL A 140 -9.24 1.03 34.89
CA VAL A 140 -10.41 0.90 35.77
C VAL A 140 -10.33 1.91 36.93
N ASP A 141 -9.16 2.02 37.58
CA ASP A 141 -8.89 3.02 38.63
C ASP A 141 -9.20 4.44 38.13
N ARG A 142 -8.71 4.84 36.94
CA ARG A 142 -9.01 6.15 36.36
C ARG A 142 -10.52 6.34 36.11
N LYS A 143 -11.24 5.32 35.62
CA LYS A 143 -12.69 5.46 35.40
C LYS A 143 -13.47 5.56 36.71
N MET A 144 -13.00 4.94 37.79
CA MET A 144 -13.54 5.14 39.15
C MET A 144 -13.23 6.54 39.68
N ARG A 145 -12.02 7.09 39.45
CA ARG A 145 -11.71 8.50 39.77
C ARG A 145 -12.55 9.48 38.94
N GLU A 146 -12.80 9.20 37.65
CA GLU A 146 -13.68 10.00 36.78
C GLU A 146 -15.12 10.04 37.31
N LEU A 147 -15.63 8.91 37.83
CA LEU A 147 -16.93 8.83 38.50
C LEU A 147 -16.96 9.65 39.80
N ALA A 148 -15.99 9.44 40.68
CA ALA A 148 -15.93 10.12 41.98
C ALA A 148 -15.76 11.64 41.84
N LEU A 149 -14.83 12.08 41.01
CA LEU A 149 -14.57 13.49 40.76
C LEU A 149 -15.77 14.18 40.09
N ALA A 150 -16.49 13.50 39.19
CA ALA A 150 -17.72 14.03 38.60
C ALA A 150 -18.85 14.19 39.63
N VAL A 151 -18.94 13.33 40.65
CA VAL A 151 -19.90 13.49 41.76
C VAL A 151 -19.50 14.67 42.65
N ASN A 152 -18.23 14.81 43.02
CA ASN A 152 -17.80 15.92 43.90
C ASN A 152 -17.85 17.28 43.20
N LEU A 153 -17.55 17.35 41.90
CA LEU A 153 -17.73 18.58 41.12
C LEU A 153 -19.18 19.09 41.15
N GLU A 154 -20.20 18.22 41.21
CA GLU A 154 -21.61 18.63 41.37
C GLU A 154 -22.06 18.84 42.83
N ARG A 155 -21.19 18.54 43.81
CA ARG A 155 -21.37 18.93 45.22
C ARG A 155 -20.82 20.34 45.47
N GLU A 156 -19.79 20.73 44.71
CA GLU A 156 -19.06 21.99 44.90
C GLU A 156 -19.44 23.08 43.87
N HIS A 157 -19.90 22.72 42.67
CA HIS A 157 -20.29 23.66 41.60
C HIS A 157 -21.69 23.40 41.06
N SER A 158 -22.35 24.46 40.58
CA SER A 158 -23.62 24.38 39.88
C SER A 158 -23.49 23.81 38.46
N LYS A 159 -24.61 23.33 37.91
CA LYS A 159 -24.69 22.82 36.52
C LYS A 159 -24.23 23.84 35.48
N ASP A 160 -24.50 25.12 35.70
CA ASP A 160 -24.12 26.18 34.76
C ASP A 160 -22.63 26.49 34.85
N GLU A 161 -22.02 26.52 36.04
CA GLU A 161 -20.56 26.64 36.19
C GLU A 161 -19.81 25.44 35.55
N ILE A 162 -20.34 24.23 35.69
CA ILE A 162 -19.78 23.03 35.07
C ILE A 162 -19.91 23.07 33.55
N LEU A 163 -21.05 23.53 33.03
CA LEU A 163 -21.26 23.68 31.58
C LEU A 163 -20.37 24.81 31.00
N GLU A 164 -20.20 25.91 31.73
CA GLU A 164 -19.28 27.00 31.38
C GLU A 164 -17.83 26.50 31.32
N ALA A 165 -17.36 25.85 32.38
CA ALA A 165 -16.01 25.31 32.46
C ALA A 165 -15.78 24.21 31.41
N TYR A 166 -16.78 23.37 31.13
CA TYR A 166 -16.72 22.36 30.06
C TYR A 166 -16.57 23.00 28.67
N LEU A 167 -17.43 23.96 28.32
CA LEU A 167 -17.42 24.62 27.00
C LEU A 167 -16.17 25.47 26.77
N ASN A 168 -15.55 26.01 27.83
CA ASN A 168 -14.24 26.67 27.74
C ASN A 168 -13.05 25.68 27.78
N THR A 169 -13.20 24.46 28.33
CA THR A 169 -12.09 23.48 28.45
C THR A 169 -12.00 22.46 27.30
N ILE A 170 -13.12 22.12 26.66
CA ILE A 170 -13.18 21.04 25.67
C ILE A 170 -12.43 21.37 24.38
N TYR A 171 -11.81 20.36 23.76
CA TYR A 171 -11.15 20.49 22.47
C TYR A 171 -12.14 20.31 21.33
N TYR A 172 -12.19 21.27 20.41
CA TYR A 172 -13.10 21.28 19.26
C TYR A 172 -12.42 20.87 17.94
N GLY A 173 -11.11 20.60 17.93
CA GLY A 173 -10.34 20.37 16.70
C GLY A 173 -9.61 21.64 16.24
N ARG A 174 -8.78 21.54 15.19
CA ARG A 174 -8.06 22.67 14.57
C ARG A 174 -7.20 23.52 15.53
N GLY A 175 -6.74 22.96 16.65
CA GLY A 175 -6.05 23.72 17.71
C GLY A 175 -6.97 24.58 18.61
N ALA A 176 -8.29 24.54 18.39
CA ALA A 176 -9.27 25.26 19.19
C ALA A 176 -9.63 24.49 20.48
N TYR A 177 -8.99 24.89 21.58
CA TYR A 177 -9.49 24.64 22.93
C TYR A 177 -10.45 25.75 23.31
N GLY A 178 -11.60 25.37 23.88
CA GLY A 178 -12.64 26.31 24.29
C GLY A 178 -13.48 26.88 23.14
N ILE A 179 -14.73 27.22 23.46
CA ILE A 179 -15.72 27.64 22.47
C ILE A 179 -15.38 28.96 21.77
N ALA A 180 -14.69 29.89 22.45
CA ALA A 180 -14.26 31.15 21.87
C ALA A 180 -13.32 30.93 20.67
N ALA A 181 -12.33 30.05 20.82
CA ALA A 181 -11.45 29.65 19.73
C ALA A 181 -12.21 28.88 18.64
N ALA A 182 -13.12 27.98 19.02
CA ALA A 182 -13.85 27.14 18.07
C ALA A 182 -14.80 27.94 17.16
N ALA A 183 -15.55 28.90 17.71
CA ALA A 183 -16.43 29.78 16.94
C ALA A 183 -15.63 30.61 15.91
N GLY A 184 -14.45 31.11 16.32
CA GLY A 184 -13.50 31.80 15.44
C GLY A 184 -12.88 30.89 14.37
N ALA A 185 -12.50 29.67 14.71
CA ALA A 185 -11.85 28.71 13.82
C ALA A 185 -12.79 28.14 12.75
N TYR A 186 -13.99 27.70 13.14
CA TYR A 186 -14.95 27.06 12.22
C TYR A 186 -15.78 28.06 11.41
N PHE A 187 -16.18 29.20 12.01
CA PHE A 187 -17.12 30.14 11.40
C PHE A 187 -16.65 31.60 11.35
N GLY A 188 -15.67 31.98 12.17
CA GLY A 188 -15.19 33.36 12.23
C GLY A 188 -16.12 34.30 13.00
N VAL A 189 -16.93 33.76 13.92
CA VAL A 189 -17.89 34.51 14.74
C VAL A 189 -17.58 34.33 16.23
N THR A 190 -18.19 35.15 17.08
CA THR A 190 -18.13 35.01 18.55
C THR A 190 -19.18 34.00 19.05
N PRO A 191 -18.99 33.36 20.23
CA PRO A 191 -19.88 32.30 20.74
C PRO A 191 -21.35 32.68 20.92
N ASP A 192 -21.67 33.96 21.11
CA ASP A 192 -23.04 34.49 21.23
C ASP A 192 -23.78 34.53 19.88
N ARG A 193 -23.04 34.54 18.75
CA ARG A 193 -23.58 34.69 17.39
C ARG A 193 -23.85 33.35 16.68
N LEU A 194 -23.56 32.23 17.34
CA LEU A 194 -23.73 30.88 16.77
C LEU A 194 -25.21 30.52 16.62
N ASP A 195 -25.65 30.25 15.38
CA ASP A 195 -26.96 29.65 15.10
C ASP A 195 -27.00 28.14 15.44
N PHE A 196 -28.17 27.51 15.41
CA PHE A 196 -28.29 26.08 15.75
C PHE A 196 -27.58 25.15 14.74
N GLY A 197 -27.50 25.52 13.46
CA GLY A 197 -26.77 24.75 12.44
C GLY A 197 -25.26 24.78 12.68
N GLN A 198 -24.70 25.96 12.95
CA GLN A 198 -23.29 26.14 13.38
C GLN A 198 -23.01 25.40 14.69
N SER A 199 -23.91 25.56 15.66
CA SER A 199 -23.85 24.91 16.96
C SER A 199 -23.84 23.38 16.88
N ALA A 200 -24.65 22.80 16.00
CA ALA A 200 -24.68 21.35 15.78
C ALA A 200 -23.43 20.81 15.07
N VAL A 201 -22.64 21.64 14.37
CA VAL A 201 -21.29 21.26 13.90
C VAL A 201 -20.30 21.25 15.05
N LEU A 202 -20.29 22.29 15.89
CA LEU A 202 -19.40 22.35 17.06
C LEU A 202 -19.71 21.25 18.09
N ALA A 203 -20.99 20.89 18.25
CA ALA A 203 -21.43 19.75 19.06
C ALA A 203 -21.13 18.38 18.40
N ALA A 204 -20.97 18.32 17.07
CA ALA A 204 -20.53 17.10 16.39
C ALA A 204 -19.06 16.79 16.65
N VAL A 205 -18.18 17.79 16.51
CA VAL A 205 -16.71 17.62 16.63
C VAL A 205 -16.24 17.31 18.06
N ILE A 206 -16.98 17.70 19.11
CA ILE A 206 -16.67 17.31 20.51
C ILE A 206 -16.44 15.80 20.66
N LYS A 207 -17.21 14.97 19.93
CA LYS A 207 -17.14 13.51 20.02
C LYS A 207 -15.94 12.91 19.28
N ASP A 208 -15.55 13.52 18.17
CA ASP A 208 -14.39 13.14 17.35
C ASP A 208 -13.92 14.38 16.58
N PRO A 209 -12.92 15.12 17.10
CA PRO A 209 -12.49 16.41 16.53
C PRO A 209 -11.83 16.34 15.15
N TRP A 210 -11.65 15.13 14.60
CA TRP A 210 -11.04 14.91 13.29
C TRP A 210 -11.96 14.09 12.37
N GLY A 211 -12.58 13.03 12.89
CA GLY A 211 -13.56 12.21 12.17
C GLY A 211 -14.91 12.91 11.92
N PHE A 212 -15.19 14.04 12.58
CA PHE A 212 -16.35 14.90 12.28
C PHE A 212 -16.00 16.33 11.86
N ASP A 213 -14.73 16.64 11.55
CA ASP A 213 -14.39 17.94 10.97
C ASP A 213 -14.88 18.03 9.51
N PRO A 214 -15.68 19.04 9.13
CA PRO A 214 -16.21 19.16 7.76
C PRO A 214 -15.16 19.38 6.66
N ASP A 215 -13.94 19.83 6.98
CA ASP A 215 -12.84 20.00 6.02
C ASP A 215 -12.06 18.69 5.80
N HIS A 216 -12.19 17.72 6.72
CA HIS A 216 -11.54 16.41 6.65
C HIS A 216 -12.48 15.30 6.14
N ASP A 217 -13.62 15.05 6.82
CA ASP A 217 -14.68 14.17 6.32
C ASP A 217 -16.04 14.90 6.32
N PRO A 218 -16.38 15.63 5.24
CA PRO A 218 -17.69 16.29 5.11
C PRO A 218 -18.87 15.31 5.11
N THR A 219 -18.65 14.01 4.85
CA THR A 219 -19.70 12.99 4.84
C THR A 219 -20.00 12.48 6.24
N ALA A 220 -18.98 12.23 7.06
CA ALA A 220 -19.15 11.90 8.47
C ALA A 220 -19.65 13.10 9.29
N ALA A 221 -19.10 14.29 9.07
CA ALA A 221 -19.54 15.52 9.71
C ALA A 221 -21.03 15.78 9.46
N ARG A 222 -21.47 15.76 8.18
CA ARG A 222 -22.89 15.93 7.81
C ARG A 222 -23.78 14.81 8.37
N ARG A 223 -23.30 13.58 8.47
CA ARG A 223 -24.03 12.45 9.07
C ARG A 223 -24.25 12.64 10.58
N ARG A 224 -23.23 13.07 11.34
CA ARG A 224 -23.36 13.36 12.79
C ARG A 224 -24.23 14.60 13.03
N TRP A 225 -24.09 15.65 12.21
CA TRP A 225 -24.92 16.85 12.25
C TRP A 225 -26.41 16.54 12.01
N ASN A 226 -26.72 15.77 10.96
CA ASN A 226 -28.10 15.35 10.66
C ASN A 226 -28.75 14.62 11.85
N TRP A 227 -27.98 13.79 12.57
CA TRP A 227 -28.46 13.09 13.77
C TRP A 227 -28.73 14.03 14.94
N ILE A 228 -27.88 15.04 15.18
CA ILE A 228 -28.11 16.07 16.21
C ILE A 228 -29.39 16.85 15.88
N VAL A 229 -29.54 17.27 14.61
CA VAL A 229 -30.71 18.03 14.13
C VAL A 229 -32.02 17.23 14.19
N ALA A 230 -32.00 15.93 13.86
CA ALA A 230 -33.16 15.06 14.03
C ALA A 230 -33.54 14.94 15.52
N THR A 231 -32.55 14.62 16.37
CA THR A 231 -32.73 14.49 17.82
C THR A 231 -33.25 15.79 18.46
N ALA A 232 -32.86 16.95 17.92
CA ALA A 232 -33.36 18.26 18.34
C ALA A 232 -34.86 18.42 18.08
N ARG A 233 -35.33 18.12 16.85
CA ARG A 233 -36.75 18.15 16.49
C ARG A 233 -37.57 17.20 17.35
N ASP A 234 -37.10 15.96 17.51
CA ASP A 234 -37.76 14.91 18.31
C ASP A 234 -37.82 15.24 19.82
N SER A 235 -36.97 16.16 20.30
CA SER A 235 -36.95 16.58 21.70
C SER A 235 -37.93 17.71 22.04
N GLY A 236 -38.39 18.47 21.05
CA GLY A 236 -39.17 19.70 21.25
C GLY A 236 -38.39 20.87 21.87
N TRP A 237 -37.07 20.76 22.05
CA TRP A 237 -36.23 21.82 22.64
C TRP A 237 -35.89 22.98 21.69
N VAL A 238 -36.14 22.80 20.39
CA VAL A 238 -35.85 23.78 19.33
C VAL A 238 -37.02 23.81 18.35
N ASP A 239 -37.31 24.98 17.78
CA ASP A 239 -38.35 25.15 16.75
C ASP A 239 -38.06 24.22 15.54
N PRO A 240 -39.05 23.45 15.04
CA PRO A 240 -38.86 22.44 13.99
C PRO A 240 -38.46 22.97 12.60
N SER A 241 -38.21 24.27 12.47
CA SER A 241 -37.56 24.96 11.34
C SER A 241 -36.54 24.15 10.51
N THR A 242 -36.42 24.50 9.22
CA THR A 242 -35.50 23.88 8.27
C THR A 242 -34.06 24.37 8.43
N PHE A 243 -33.39 23.96 9.51
CA PHE A 243 -31.94 24.16 9.69
C PHE A 243 -31.16 23.75 8.44
N THR A 244 -30.27 24.63 8.00
CA THR A 244 -29.33 24.37 6.90
C THR A 244 -27.98 23.91 7.46
N TYR A 245 -27.33 22.99 6.76
CA TYR A 245 -25.95 22.61 7.11
C TYR A 245 -25.02 23.78 6.75
N PRO A 246 -24.27 24.34 7.71
CA PRO A 246 -23.51 25.57 7.49
C PRO A 246 -22.23 25.32 6.69
N THR A 247 -21.77 26.35 5.98
CA THR A 247 -20.42 26.37 5.41
C THR A 247 -19.42 26.71 6.51
N THR A 248 -18.43 25.86 6.72
CA THR A 248 -17.27 26.17 7.58
C THR A 248 -16.17 26.87 6.79
N LYS A 249 -15.33 27.64 7.48
CA LYS A 249 -14.00 28.02 6.99
C LYS A 249 -13.15 26.75 6.77
N PRO A 250 -12.19 26.75 5.83
CA PRO A 250 -11.18 25.69 5.71
C PRO A 250 -10.40 25.51 7.03
N ALA A 251 -9.81 24.35 7.25
CA ALA A 251 -8.92 24.16 8.40
C ALA A 251 -7.62 24.94 8.18
N VAL A 252 -7.29 25.84 9.11
CA VAL A 252 -6.01 26.57 9.13
C VAL A 252 -5.40 26.37 10.51
N SER A 253 -4.48 25.40 10.61
CA SER A 253 -3.61 25.31 11.79
C SER A 253 -2.72 26.55 11.83
N PRO A 254 -2.52 27.18 13.01
CA PRO A 254 -1.47 28.18 13.20
C PRO A 254 -0.07 27.64 12.88
N ILE A 255 0.08 26.30 12.92
CA ILE A 255 1.27 25.54 12.56
C ILE A 255 0.96 24.74 11.28
N GLY A 256 0.78 25.48 10.18
CA GLY A 256 0.57 24.90 8.84
C GLY A 256 1.86 24.38 8.20
N GLY A 257 1.72 23.75 7.02
CA GLY A 257 2.85 23.18 6.28
C GLY A 257 3.48 21.95 6.94
N PRO A 258 4.59 21.40 6.41
CA PRO A 258 5.21 20.17 6.91
C PRO A 258 5.49 20.17 8.43
N LEU A 259 5.80 21.33 9.00
CA LEU A 259 6.00 21.54 10.44
C LEU A 259 4.80 21.07 11.29
N GLY A 260 3.57 21.19 10.80
CA GLY A 260 2.39 20.70 11.50
C GLY A 260 2.40 19.18 11.68
N LEU A 261 2.95 18.42 10.72
CA LEU A 261 3.10 16.96 10.86
C LEU A 261 4.20 16.61 11.87
N VAL A 262 5.25 17.42 11.99
CA VAL A 262 6.28 17.28 13.04
C VAL A 262 5.64 17.45 14.43
N VAL A 263 4.78 18.45 14.60
CA VAL A 263 4.03 18.65 15.85
C VAL A 263 3.11 17.48 16.12
N ASP A 264 2.32 17.02 15.14
CA ASP A 264 1.45 15.84 15.29
C ASP A 264 2.23 14.58 15.75
N GLN A 265 3.47 14.38 15.30
CA GLN A 265 4.32 13.28 15.77
C GLN A 265 4.82 13.49 17.21
N VAL A 266 5.21 14.72 17.58
CA VAL A 266 5.57 15.07 18.96
C VAL A 266 4.37 14.87 19.90
N GLU A 267 3.16 15.24 19.50
CA GLU A 267 1.95 15.01 20.30
C GLU A 267 1.68 13.51 20.52
N ARG A 268 1.82 12.69 19.46
CA ARG A 268 1.66 11.23 19.52
C ARG A 268 2.67 10.59 20.48
N GLU A 269 3.93 11.00 20.41
CA GLU A 269 5.00 10.49 21.28
C GLU A 269 4.76 10.87 22.74
N LEU A 270 4.47 12.15 23.01
CA LEU A 270 4.20 12.66 24.36
C LEU A 270 2.96 12.00 25.00
N ALA A 271 1.90 11.77 24.22
CA ALA A 271 0.72 11.04 24.68
C ALA A 271 1.05 9.60 25.11
N GLY A 272 1.98 8.93 24.41
CA GLY A 272 2.51 7.61 24.79
C GLY A 272 3.27 7.62 26.13
N HIS A 273 3.84 8.76 26.51
CA HIS A 273 4.52 9.00 27.79
C HIS A 273 3.63 9.68 28.85
N GLY A 274 2.31 9.77 28.61
CA GLY A 274 1.33 10.28 29.56
C GLY A 274 1.16 11.81 29.58
N ILE A 275 1.93 12.55 28.77
CA ILE A 275 1.76 14.00 28.57
C ILE A 275 0.69 14.19 27.50
N THR A 276 -0.54 14.50 27.93
CA THR A 276 -1.68 14.63 27.01
C THR A 276 -1.56 15.87 26.11
N SER A 277 -2.22 15.83 24.94
CA SER A 277 -2.31 17.00 24.04
C SER A 277 -2.81 18.25 24.77
N ARG A 278 -3.83 18.15 25.66
CA ARG A 278 -4.24 19.31 26.47
C ARG A 278 -3.10 19.88 27.33
N GLN A 279 -2.28 19.04 27.97
CA GLN A 279 -1.12 19.54 28.72
C GLN A 279 -0.10 20.22 27.81
N LEU A 280 0.14 19.67 26.62
CA LEU A 280 0.99 20.28 25.60
C LEU A 280 0.43 21.62 25.08
N HIS A 281 -0.90 21.82 25.03
CA HIS A 281 -1.51 23.07 24.60
C HIS A 281 -1.79 24.06 25.75
N THR A 282 -1.72 23.66 27.03
CA THR A 282 -2.13 24.53 28.15
C THR A 282 -1.19 24.61 29.37
N GLN A 283 -0.11 23.83 29.48
CA GLN A 283 0.77 23.84 30.68
C GLN A 283 2.12 24.56 30.50
N GLY A 284 2.32 25.29 29.40
CA GLY A 284 3.51 26.13 29.19
C GLY A 284 4.82 25.32 29.08
N LEU A 285 4.72 24.08 28.61
CA LEU A 285 5.83 23.12 28.63
C LEU A 285 6.98 23.58 27.73
N LYS A 286 8.22 23.42 28.21
CA LYS A 286 9.40 23.45 27.35
C LYS A 286 9.64 22.06 26.78
N VAL A 287 9.43 21.88 25.48
CA VAL A 287 9.74 20.63 24.77
C VAL A 287 11.01 20.83 23.93
N VAL A 288 12.06 20.06 24.20
CA VAL A 288 13.24 19.98 23.33
C VAL A 288 13.07 18.76 22.43
N THR A 289 13.04 18.98 21.13
CA THR A 289 12.96 17.91 20.12
C THR A 289 14.35 17.46 19.68
N THR A 290 14.43 16.35 18.97
CA THR A 290 15.68 15.84 18.37
C THR A 290 16.04 16.48 17.04
N LEU A 291 15.13 17.26 16.43
CA LEU A 291 15.32 17.83 15.10
C LEU A 291 16.51 18.78 15.07
N ASP A 292 17.30 18.71 14.00
CA ASP A 292 18.36 19.68 13.73
C ASP A 292 17.84 20.72 12.74
N LYS A 293 17.97 22.01 13.09
CA LYS A 293 17.43 23.10 12.28
C LYS A 293 18.03 23.18 10.87
N ALA A 294 19.31 22.84 10.71
CA ALA A 294 19.95 22.85 9.39
C ALA A 294 19.52 21.63 8.57
N ALA A 295 19.34 20.46 9.20
CA ALA A 295 18.83 19.27 8.52
C ALA A 295 17.36 19.44 8.10
N GLU A 296 16.50 19.99 8.96
CA GLU A 296 15.10 20.26 8.63
C GLU A 296 14.97 21.26 7.46
N GLN A 297 15.75 22.34 7.48
CA GLN A 297 15.83 23.30 6.37
C GLN A 297 16.37 22.65 5.08
N ALA A 298 17.32 21.72 5.17
CA ALA A 298 17.82 20.96 4.03
C ALA A 298 16.73 20.04 3.45
N ALA A 299 15.96 19.34 4.29
CA ALA A 299 14.89 18.44 3.86
C ALA A 299 13.80 19.20 3.09
N LEU A 300 13.31 20.30 3.66
CA LEU A 300 12.37 21.21 3.02
C LEU A 300 12.90 21.72 1.67
N SER A 301 14.15 22.20 1.63
CA SER A 301 14.76 22.76 0.43
C SER A 301 14.94 21.73 -0.68
N SER A 302 15.44 20.53 -0.37
CA SER A 302 15.69 19.47 -1.35
C SER A 302 14.41 18.87 -1.92
N VAL A 303 13.37 18.67 -1.09
CA VAL A 303 12.05 18.21 -1.57
C VAL A 303 11.40 19.28 -2.43
N GLN A 304 11.34 20.53 -1.98
CA GLN A 304 10.71 21.62 -2.73
C GLN A 304 11.44 21.95 -4.04
N ALA A 305 12.77 21.79 -4.10
CA ALA A 305 13.53 21.97 -5.34
C ALA A 305 13.17 20.93 -6.41
N GLN A 306 12.89 19.70 -6.02
CA GLN A 306 12.62 18.59 -6.95
C GLN A 306 11.13 18.48 -7.34
N LEU A 307 10.20 18.86 -6.44
CA LEU A 307 8.76 18.92 -6.71
C LEU A 307 8.31 20.19 -7.47
N ARG A 308 9.14 21.25 -7.53
CA ARG A 308 8.77 22.51 -8.20
C ARG A 308 8.56 22.31 -9.71
N GLY A 309 7.37 22.66 -10.18
CA GLY A 309 7.00 22.56 -11.60
C GLY A 309 6.64 21.15 -12.07
N GLN A 310 6.57 20.17 -11.16
CA GLN A 310 6.14 18.81 -11.48
C GLN A 310 4.61 18.69 -11.61
N PRO A 311 4.09 17.62 -12.24
CA PRO A 311 2.66 17.36 -12.35
C PRO A 311 1.91 17.37 -11.01
N ALA A 312 0.69 17.94 -11.01
CA ALA A 312 -0.12 18.09 -9.82
C ALA A 312 -0.51 16.73 -9.20
N GLY A 313 -0.43 16.63 -7.87
CA GLY A 313 -0.76 15.42 -7.13
C GLY A 313 0.41 14.48 -6.83
N LEU A 314 1.61 14.78 -7.34
CA LEU A 314 2.85 14.21 -6.83
C LEU A 314 3.07 14.65 -5.37
N GLN A 315 3.61 13.73 -4.57
CA GLN A 315 3.93 13.90 -3.16
C GLN A 315 5.28 13.26 -2.85
N ALA A 316 5.88 13.68 -1.74
CA ALA A 316 7.09 13.08 -1.21
C ALA A 316 7.00 12.91 0.31
N ALA A 317 7.87 12.06 0.84
CA ALA A 317 8.16 11.93 2.27
C ALA A 317 9.67 11.86 2.46
N LEU A 318 10.19 12.42 3.56
CA LEU A 318 11.59 12.31 3.96
C LEU A 318 11.66 12.12 5.47
N VAL A 319 12.32 11.06 5.93
CA VAL A 319 12.64 10.86 7.36
C VAL A 319 14.14 10.64 7.49
N ALA A 320 14.78 11.40 8.39
CA ALA A 320 16.21 11.26 8.68
C ALA A 320 16.45 11.08 10.18
N LEU A 321 17.25 10.07 10.54
CA LEU A 321 17.56 9.66 11.91
C LEU A 321 19.06 9.70 12.18
N ASP A 322 19.43 9.94 13.43
CA ASP A 322 20.80 9.77 13.93
C ASP A 322 21.09 8.29 14.22
N PRO A 323 22.06 7.63 13.56
CA PRO A 323 22.39 6.22 13.81
C PRO A 323 22.81 5.94 15.26
N ALA A 324 23.39 6.92 15.95
CA ALA A 324 23.95 6.76 17.30
C ALA A 324 22.95 7.06 18.43
N THR A 325 21.72 7.52 18.12
CA THR A 325 20.68 7.76 19.14
C THR A 325 19.27 7.37 18.72
N GLY A 326 18.99 7.14 17.44
CA GLY A 326 17.62 6.97 16.91
C GLY A 326 16.80 8.27 16.83
N GLY A 327 17.35 9.41 17.26
CA GLY A 327 16.64 10.69 17.27
C GLY A 327 16.38 11.21 15.85
N VAL A 328 15.14 11.63 15.58
CA VAL A 328 14.74 12.22 14.30
C VAL A 328 15.45 13.56 14.11
N ARG A 329 16.25 13.70 13.05
CA ARG A 329 17.01 14.92 12.72
C ARG A 329 16.30 15.82 11.71
N ALA A 330 15.51 15.24 10.79
CA ALA A 330 14.63 15.97 9.87
C ALA A 330 13.40 15.11 9.51
N TYR A 331 12.24 15.74 9.27
CA TYR A 331 10.98 15.06 9.01
C TYR A 331 10.03 15.85 8.10
N TYR A 332 9.76 15.31 6.91
CA TYR A 332 8.80 15.85 5.96
C TYR A 332 7.76 14.77 5.60
N GLY A 333 6.49 15.01 5.94
CA GLY A 333 5.37 14.12 5.58
C GLY A 333 4.47 14.64 4.45
N GLY A 334 4.66 15.88 4.00
CA GLY A 334 3.87 16.53 2.94
C GLY A 334 3.48 17.98 3.23
N GLU A 335 3.16 18.74 2.18
CA GLU A 335 2.94 20.21 2.24
C GLU A 335 1.74 20.71 3.06
N ARG A 336 0.76 19.87 3.43
CA ARG A 336 -0.51 20.37 4.02
C ARG A 336 -0.51 20.51 5.54
N GLY A 337 0.35 19.79 6.26
CA GLY A 337 0.52 19.95 7.70
C GLY A 337 -0.48 19.20 8.57
N SER A 338 -0.59 19.65 9.83
CA SER A 338 -1.34 18.99 10.91
C SER A 338 -2.77 18.60 10.50
N GLY A 339 -3.17 17.38 10.85
CA GLY A 339 -4.49 16.83 10.53
C GLY A 339 -4.68 16.31 9.09
N TYR A 340 -3.75 16.55 8.16
CA TYR A 340 -3.75 15.96 6.82
C TYR A 340 -2.90 14.67 6.76
N PHE A 341 -2.98 13.94 5.64
CA PHE A 341 -2.30 12.65 5.44
C PHE A 341 -0.76 12.78 5.48
N ASP A 342 -0.13 12.09 6.44
CA ASP A 342 1.31 12.08 6.67
C ASP A 342 1.96 10.91 5.90
N ASN A 343 2.55 11.19 4.73
CA ASN A 343 3.20 10.18 3.90
C ASN A 343 4.45 9.56 4.56
N ALA A 344 5.06 10.24 5.54
CA ALA A 344 6.21 9.71 6.27
C ALA A 344 5.81 8.73 7.41
N ALA A 345 4.52 8.75 7.79
CA ALA A 345 3.90 7.85 8.76
C ALA A 345 2.97 6.80 8.14
N ALA A 346 2.53 6.99 6.89
CA ALA A 346 1.74 6.02 6.14
C ALA A 346 2.60 4.83 5.66
N PRO A 347 2.05 3.61 5.57
CA PRO A 347 2.77 2.46 5.05
C PRO A 347 2.63 2.34 3.52
N HIS A 348 3.77 2.28 2.81
CA HIS A 348 3.86 2.17 1.35
C HIS A 348 4.71 0.93 0.96
N PRO A 349 4.47 0.26 -0.19
CA PRO A 349 5.28 -0.88 -0.63
C PRO A 349 6.76 -0.50 -0.76
N ALA A 350 7.64 -1.10 0.06
CA ALA A 350 9.06 -0.76 0.18
C ALA A 350 9.87 -0.93 -1.12
N ALA A 351 9.37 -1.75 -2.05
CA ALA A 351 10.07 -2.14 -3.27
C ALA A 351 11.50 -2.68 -2.98
N SER A 352 12.42 -2.53 -3.93
CA SER A 352 13.80 -3.02 -3.79
C SER A 352 14.62 -2.42 -2.64
N THR A 353 14.13 -1.40 -1.91
CA THR A 353 14.77 -0.94 -0.67
C THR A 353 14.70 -1.97 0.47
N PHE A 354 13.87 -3.01 0.34
CA PHE A 354 13.79 -4.11 1.29
C PHE A 354 14.93 -5.13 1.14
N LYS A 355 15.55 -5.23 -0.05
CA LYS A 355 16.61 -6.22 -0.36
C LYS A 355 17.79 -6.24 0.62
N PRO A 356 18.24 -5.14 1.23
CA PRO A 356 19.34 -5.17 2.21
C PRO A 356 18.97 -5.89 3.52
N ILE A 357 17.68 -5.96 3.88
CA ILE A 357 17.19 -6.79 5.00
C ILE A 357 17.33 -8.28 4.65
N VAL A 358 17.05 -8.63 3.39
CA VAL A 358 17.24 -9.99 2.87
C VAL A 358 18.71 -10.38 2.90
N LEU A 359 19.60 -9.46 2.48
CA LEU A 359 21.05 -9.67 2.55
C LEU A 359 21.54 -9.83 3.99
N ALA A 360 21.08 -9.01 4.93
CA ALA A 360 21.39 -9.15 6.36
C ALA A 360 20.92 -10.51 6.91
N ALA A 361 19.73 -10.97 6.50
CA ALA A 361 19.21 -12.29 6.87
C ALA A 361 20.04 -13.44 6.26
N ALA A 362 20.47 -13.31 5.00
CA ALA A 362 21.29 -14.28 4.30
C ALA A 362 22.70 -14.43 4.92
N LEU A 363 23.38 -13.30 5.19
CA LEU A 363 24.66 -13.26 5.90
C LEU A 363 24.53 -13.85 7.32
N GLY A 364 23.41 -13.57 8.03
CA GLY A 364 23.05 -14.21 9.30
C GLY A 364 22.74 -15.72 9.22
N ARG A 365 22.69 -16.29 8.01
CA ARG A 365 22.61 -17.73 7.73
C ARG A 365 23.89 -18.30 7.11
N GLY A 366 24.97 -17.51 7.04
CA GLY A 366 26.27 -17.93 6.48
C GLY A 366 26.35 -17.88 4.96
N ILE A 367 25.46 -17.13 4.30
CA ILE A 367 25.48 -16.90 2.85
C ILE A 367 26.25 -15.60 2.59
N ALA A 368 27.43 -15.67 1.98
CA ALA A 368 28.25 -14.49 1.71
C ALA A 368 27.66 -13.62 0.59
N TYR A 369 27.95 -12.31 0.58
CA TYR A 369 27.49 -11.42 -0.49
C TYR A 369 28.17 -11.70 -1.85
N GLN A 370 29.34 -12.34 -1.82
CA GLN A 370 30.04 -12.86 -2.99
C GLN A 370 29.51 -14.25 -3.44
N SER A 371 28.48 -14.81 -2.78
CA SER A 371 27.89 -16.07 -3.21
C SER A 371 27.20 -15.93 -4.57
N ARG A 372 27.34 -16.97 -5.42
CA ARG A 372 26.88 -16.95 -6.80
C ARG A 372 25.47 -17.55 -6.95
N TRP A 373 24.62 -16.87 -7.70
CA TRP A 373 23.21 -17.20 -7.89
C TRP A 373 22.80 -17.11 -9.35
N ASP A 374 21.83 -17.93 -9.72
CA ASP A 374 21.10 -17.80 -10.99
C ASP A 374 20.14 -16.60 -10.93
N GLY A 375 20.51 -15.52 -11.61
CA GLY A 375 19.71 -14.31 -11.81
C GLY A 375 19.10 -14.19 -13.21
N SER A 376 18.87 -15.31 -13.91
CA SER A 376 18.14 -15.32 -15.19
C SER A 376 16.70 -14.84 -15.03
N SER A 377 16.05 -14.42 -16.13
CA SER A 377 14.70 -13.85 -16.12
C SER A 377 13.88 -14.24 -17.36
N PRO A 378 12.58 -14.60 -17.24
CA PRO A 378 11.86 -14.84 -16.00
C PRO A 378 12.33 -16.14 -15.31
N ARG A 379 12.22 -16.19 -13.98
CA ARG A 379 12.48 -17.40 -13.19
C ARG A 379 11.26 -17.76 -12.35
N LEU A 380 10.75 -18.97 -12.53
CA LEU A 380 9.65 -19.53 -11.73
C LEU A 380 10.21 -20.14 -10.42
N PHE A 381 9.41 -20.12 -9.35
CA PHE A 381 9.79 -20.66 -8.04
C PHE A 381 8.68 -21.57 -7.48
N PRO A 382 8.99 -22.67 -6.77
CA PRO A 382 7.99 -23.64 -6.31
C PRO A 382 6.87 -23.08 -5.40
N ASP A 383 7.12 -21.98 -4.68
CA ASP A 383 6.13 -21.27 -3.84
C ASP A 383 5.46 -20.07 -4.55
N ARG A 384 5.75 -19.88 -5.84
CA ARG A 384 5.32 -18.73 -6.65
C ARG A 384 4.65 -19.22 -7.94
N GLY A 385 3.31 -19.21 -7.96
CA GLY A 385 2.51 -19.67 -9.11
C GLY A 385 2.60 -18.84 -10.41
N VAL A 386 3.45 -17.80 -10.46
CA VAL A 386 3.73 -17.01 -11.66
C VAL A 386 5.23 -16.74 -11.77
N PRO A 387 5.85 -16.71 -12.96
CA PRO A 387 7.27 -16.42 -13.08
C PRO A 387 7.65 -15.05 -12.50
N LEU A 388 8.82 -14.92 -11.89
CA LEU A 388 9.38 -13.65 -11.46
C LEU A 388 10.29 -13.08 -12.57
N ARG A 389 10.01 -11.85 -13.01
CA ARG A 389 10.91 -11.10 -13.90
C ARG A 389 11.84 -10.18 -13.10
N ASN A 390 13.05 -10.01 -13.59
CA ASN A 390 13.86 -8.83 -13.31
C ASN A 390 13.28 -7.61 -14.05
N HIS A 391 13.61 -6.40 -13.61
CA HIS A 391 13.26 -5.19 -14.37
C HIS A 391 13.88 -5.25 -15.77
N ASP A 392 13.14 -4.78 -16.79
CA ASP A 392 13.42 -4.92 -18.22
C ASP A 392 13.86 -6.33 -18.68
N ASN A 393 13.43 -7.36 -17.93
CA ASN A 393 13.86 -8.75 -18.10
C ASN A 393 15.39 -8.93 -18.14
N LEU A 394 16.13 -8.10 -17.40
CA LEU A 394 17.60 -8.11 -17.34
C LEU A 394 18.14 -9.50 -16.95
N GLN A 395 19.03 -10.04 -17.79
CA GLN A 395 19.64 -11.35 -17.59
C GLN A 395 20.93 -11.27 -16.78
N CYS A 396 21.06 -12.17 -15.80
CA CYS A 396 22.33 -12.42 -15.16
C CYS A 396 22.41 -13.90 -14.71
N PRO A 397 22.74 -14.84 -15.61
CA PRO A 397 22.77 -16.27 -15.28
C PRO A 397 23.79 -16.65 -14.20
N GLU A 398 24.78 -15.78 -13.92
CA GLU A 398 25.78 -15.96 -12.87
C GLU A 398 26.11 -14.63 -12.17
N CYS A 399 25.33 -14.25 -11.15
CA CYS A 399 25.59 -13.03 -10.34
C CYS A 399 26.17 -13.37 -8.98
N THR A 400 26.93 -12.45 -8.39
CA THR A 400 27.02 -12.37 -6.91
C THR A 400 25.78 -11.66 -6.34
N LEU A 401 25.44 -11.88 -5.06
CA LEU A 401 24.40 -11.08 -4.39
C LEU A 401 24.74 -9.58 -4.35
N GLN A 402 26.03 -9.21 -4.40
CA GLN A 402 26.46 -7.83 -4.55
C GLN A 402 26.05 -7.24 -5.91
N HIS A 403 26.40 -7.90 -7.01
CA HIS A 403 26.01 -7.48 -8.36
C HIS A 403 24.49 -7.41 -8.50
N ALA A 404 23.78 -8.45 -8.01
CA ALA A 404 22.32 -8.48 -7.98
C ALA A 404 21.69 -7.36 -7.11
N MET A 405 22.42 -6.76 -6.17
CA MET A 405 21.94 -5.60 -5.39
C MET A 405 22.13 -4.29 -6.16
N VAL A 406 23.24 -4.13 -6.89
CA VAL A 406 23.53 -2.94 -7.72
C VAL A 406 22.51 -2.82 -8.84
N ASP A 407 22.37 -3.89 -9.62
CA ASP A 407 21.40 -4.01 -10.73
C ASP A 407 19.96 -4.25 -10.22
N SER A 408 19.81 -4.34 -8.89
CA SER A 408 18.51 -4.46 -8.22
C SER A 408 17.67 -5.66 -8.69
N LEU A 409 18.32 -6.74 -9.14
CA LEU A 409 17.69 -7.94 -9.67
C LEU A 409 16.70 -8.57 -8.67
N ASN A 410 15.65 -9.19 -9.19
CA ASN A 410 14.59 -9.80 -8.42
C ASN A 410 14.85 -11.29 -8.20
N THR A 411 15.29 -12.02 -9.23
CA THR A 411 15.37 -13.48 -9.20
C THR A 411 16.39 -14.04 -8.18
N PRO A 412 17.62 -13.48 -7.99
CA PRO A 412 18.52 -13.92 -6.92
C PRO A 412 17.98 -13.64 -5.52
N PHE A 413 17.28 -12.50 -5.33
CA PHE A 413 16.74 -12.09 -4.03
C PHE A 413 15.52 -12.92 -3.61
N TYR A 414 14.73 -13.42 -4.57
CA TYR A 414 13.70 -14.43 -4.30
C TYR A 414 14.34 -15.78 -3.97
N ALA A 415 15.33 -16.23 -4.75
CA ALA A 415 16.01 -17.50 -4.55
C ALA A 415 16.63 -17.64 -3.16
N VAL A 416 17.38 -16.62 -2.70
CA VAL A 416 17.96 -16.62 -1.35
C VAL A 416 16.88 -16.60 -0.26
N THR A 417 15.73 -15.96 -0.51
CA THR A 417 14.59 -15.94 0.43
C THR A 417 13.88 -17.29 0.50
N ALA A 418 13.72 -17.99 -0.62
CA ALA A 418 13.21 -19.36 -0.64
C ALA A 418 14.17 -20.29 0.13
N GLN A 419 15.49 -20.15 -0.06
CA GLN A 419 16.50 -20.95 0.63
C GLN A 419 16.56 -20.70 2.15
N ILE A 420 16.42 -19.44 2.63
CA ILE A 420 16.46 -19.13 4.08
C ILE A 420 15.09 -19.11 4.76
N GLY A 421 14.00 -19.09 4.00
CA GLY A 421 12.62 -19.01 4.47
C GLY A 421 12.14 -17.56 4.69
N PRO A 422 10.99 -17.15 4.13
CA PRO A 422 10.51 -15.76 4.16
C PRO A 422 10.21 -15.23 5.58
N ASP A 423 9.73 -16.08 6.50
CA ASP A 423 9.53 -15.67 7.90
C ASP A 423 10.86 -15.23 8.56
N ARG A 424 12.02 -15.81 8.20
CA ARG A 424 13.32 -15.38 8.73
C ARG A 424 13.77 -14.02 8.20
N VAL A 425 13.37 -13.67 6.98
CA VAL A 425 13.55 -12.32 6.42
C VAL A 425 12.66 -11.33 7.18
N ARG A 426 11.38 -11.67 7.42
CA ARG A 426 10.47 -10.85 8.24
C ARG A 426 11.00 -10.64 9.66
N ASP A 427 11.45 -11.70 10.33
CA ASP A 427 11.98 -11.58 11.70
C ASP A 427 13.25 -10.71 11.74
N THR A 428 14.02 -10.69 10.66
CA THR A 428 15.19 -9.80 10.52
C THR A 428 14.76 -8.34 10.32
N ALA A 429 13.72 -8.07 9.52
CA ALA A 429 13.09 -6.75 9.46
C ALA A 429 12.58 -6.26 10.84
N VAL A 430 11.92 -7.15 11.60
CA VAL A 430 11.38 -6.82 12.92
C VAL A 430 12.48 -6.51 13.95
N ARG A 431 13.58 -7.27 13.93
CA ARG A 431 14.77 -6.97 14.76
C ARG A 431 15.36 -5.61 14.39
N LEU A 432 15.55 -5.33 13.10
CA LEU A 432 16.21 -4.11 12.60
C LEU A 432 15.38 -2.82 12.75
N GLY A 433 14.05 -2.88 12.82
CA GLY A 433 13.27 -1.67 13.07
C GLY A 433 11.77 -1.74 12.79
N ILE A 434 11.32 -2.61 11.88
CA ILE A 434 9.93 -2.60 11.40
C ILE A 434 9.00 -3.17 12.49
N PRO A 435 7.92 -2.48 12.91
CA PRO A 435 6.98 -2.98 13.90
C PRO A 435 6.42 -4.37 13.53
N GLU A 436 6.26 -5.25 14.52
CA GLU A 436 5.70 -6.60 14.33
C GLU A 436 4.23 -6.56 13.86
N LYS A 437 3.57 -5.41 14.13
CA LYS A 437 2.17 -5.12 13.82
C LYS A 437 1.99 -3.65 13.43
N TYR A 438 1.07 -3.40 12.49
CA TYR A 438 0.46 -2.09 12.21
C TYR A 438 -1.03 -2.18 12.57
N ASP A 439 -1.55 -1.22 13.33
CA ASP A 439 -2.96 -1.16 13.79
C ASP A 439 -3.49 -2.50 14.36
N GLY A 440 -2.65 -3.18 15.15
CA GLY A 440 -2.93 -4.48 15.75
C GLY A 440 -2.86 -5.68 14.79
N ARG A 441 -2.79 -5.47 13.48
CA ARG A 441 -2.60 -6.50 12.45
C ARG A 441 -1.12 -6.83 12.28
N LYS A 442 -0.77 -8.10 12.10
CA LYS A 442 0.60 -8.56 11.82
C LYS A 442 1.15 -7.85 10.57
N SER A 443 2.37 -7.33 10.64
CA SER A 443 3.05 -6.68 9.50
C SER A 443 3.75 -7.70 8.59
N MET A 444 4.03 -7.29 7.34
CA MET A 444 4.78 -8.07 6.35
C MET A 444 4.19 -9.46 6.07
N VAL A 445 2.87 -9.53 5.95
CA VAL A 445 2.11 -10.74 5.60
C VAL A 445 1.03 -10.41 4.56
N ASP A 446 0.60 -11.44 3.84
CA ASP A 446 -0.55 -11.42 2.94
C ASP A 446 -1.83 -10.97 3.68
N VAL A 447 -2.63 -10.10 3.04
CA VAL A 447 -3.92 -9.63 3.56
C VAL A 447 -5.09 -10.47 3.01
N LYS A 448 -6.32 -10.17 3.43
CA LYS A 448 -7.51 -10.86 2.89
C LYS A 448 -7.71 -10.48 1.42
N GLY A 449 -7.41 -11.42 0.52
CA GLY A 449 -7.46 -11.25 -0.94
C GLY A 449 -6.18 -11.74 -1.62
N ASP A 450 -5.06 -11.74 -0.90
CA ASP A 450 -3.81 -12.37 -1.34
C ASP A 450 -3.89 -13.91 -1.32
N PRO A 451 -2.98 -14.62 -2.02
CA PRO A 451 -2.96 -16.09 -2.08
C PRO A 451 -2.74 -16.84 -0.75
N ALA A 452 -2.15 -16.23 0.28
CA ALA A 452 -1.85 -16.92 1.54
C ALA A 452 -2.07 -16.06 2.83
N PRO A 453 -3.31 -15.57 3.09
CA PRO A 453 -3.56 -14.54 4.10
C PRO A 453 -2.99 -14.86 5.49
N GLY A 454 -2.28 -13.90 6.09
CA GLY A 454 -1.60 -14.01 7.39
C GLY A 454 -0.20 -14.65 7.35
N ARG A 455 0.26 -15.13 6.18
CA ARG A 455 1.61 -15.68 5.98
C ARG A 455 2.54 -14.71 5.25
N THR A 456 3.84 -14.89 5.41
CA THR A 456 4.86 -14.20 4.61
C THR A 456 5.33 -15.14 3.49
N ARG A 457 5.16 -14.75 2.21
CA ARG A 457 5.74 -15.44 1.03
C ARG A 457 7.11 -14.87 0.62
N GLY A 458 7.83 -15.57 -0.27
CA GLY A 458 9.17 -15.18 -0.76
C GLY A 458 9.25 -13.75 -1.32
N ASP A 459 8.12 -13.24 -1.82
CA ASP A 459 7.89 -11.87 -2.30
C ASP A 459 8.24 -10.76 -1.30
N ILE A 460 8.42 -11.06 -0.01
CA ILE A 460 8.99 -10.12 0.98
C ILE A 460 10.29 -9.48 0.47
N SER A 461 11.09 -10.23 -0.28
CA SER A 461 12.37 -9.77 -0.81
C SER A 461 12.29 -8.76 -1.95
N MET A 462 11.11 -8.59 -2.55
CA MET A 462 10.82 -7.50 -3.49
C MET A 462 10.20 -6.29 -2.78
N GLY A 463 9.99 -6.35 -1.45
CA GLY A 463 9.40 -5.26 -0.68
C GLY A 463 7.94 -4.97 -0.97
N ARG A 464 7.17 -5.94 -1.52
CA ARG A 464 5.74 -5.73 -1.86
C ARG A 464 4.84 -5.39 -0.67
N TYR A 465 5.26 -5.73 0.55
CA TYR A 465 4.46 -5.43 1.74
C TYR A 465 4.65 -3.96 2.14
N PRO A 466 3.57 -3.23 2.45
CA PRO A 466 3.68 -1.87 2.94
C PRO A 466 4.49 -1.73 4.24
N VAL A 467 5.39 -0.75 4.27
CA VAL A 467 6.19 -0.33 5.44
C VAL A 467 6.16 1.19 5.55
N VAL A 468 6.25 1.71 6.77
CA VAL A 468 6.30 3.17 7.00
C VAL A 468 7.71 3.71 6.70
N PRO A 469 7.87 4.83 5.97
CA PRO A 469 9.19 5.40 5.67
C PRO A 469 10.07 5.64 6.91
N GLY A 470 9.49 6.10 8.02
CA GLY A 470 10.22 6.25 9.28
C GLY A 470 10.68 4.94 9.94
N ASP A 471 10.00 3.82 9.69
CA ASP A 471 10.41 2.49 10.17
C ASP A 471 11.53 1.92 9.31
N LEU A 472 11.45 2.12 7.98
CA LEU A 472 12.54 1.83 7.06
C LEU A 472 13.78 2.69 7.38
N ALA A 473 13.60 3.96 7.76
CA ALA A 473 14.70 4.79 8.25
C ALA A 473 15.32 4.23 9.55
N THR A 474 14.53 3.58 10.40
CA THR A 474 15.02 2.90 11.62
C THR A 474 15.85 1.67 11.28
N VAL A 475 15.48 0.91 10.25
CA VAL A 475 16.30 -0.19 9.70
C VAL A 475 17.64 0.34 9.16
N TYR A 476 17.62 1.40 8.36
CA TYR A 476 18.84 1.94 7.75
C TYR A 476 19.74 2.65 8.78
N ALA A 477 19.17 3.28 9.82
CA ALA A 477 19.91 3.76 10.99
C ALA A 477 20.57 2.62 11.76
N THR A 478 19.89 1.49 11.95
CA THR A 478 20.44 0.31 12.61
C THR A 478 21.59 -0.34 11.83
N LEU A 479 21.52 -0.33 10.49
CA LEU A 479 22.65 -0.75 9.64
C LEU A 479 23.83 0.22 9.74
N ALA A 480 23.58 1.53 9.69
CA ALA A 480 24.61 2.56 9.85
C ALA A 480 25.29 2.52 11.24
N GLY A 481 24.52 2.25 12.29
CA GLY A 481 24.99 2.05 13.67
C GLY A 481 25.65 0.69 13.93
N GLY A 482 26.12 0.00 12.89
CA GLY A 482 26.85 -1.27 13.03
C GLY A 482 26.03 -2.41 13.64
N GLY A 483 24.71 -2.42 13.44
CA GLY A 483 23.80 -3.42 14.01
C GLY A 483 23.24 -3.07 15.40
N VAL A 484 23.57 -1.89 15.94
CA VAL A 484 22.89 -1.33 17.13
C VAL A 484 21.64 -0.58 16.67
N ARG A 485 20.49 -0.99 17.20
CA ARG A 485 19.21 -0.30 17.04
C ARG A 485 18.97 0.61 18.24
N HIS A 486 18.46 1.81 17.99
CA HIS A 486 17.84 2.66 19.01
C HIS A 486 16.34 2.82 18.68
N GLN A 487 15.52 3.22 19.66
CA GLN A 487 14.13 3.57 19.43
C GLN A 487 14.04 4.93 18.73
N ARG A 488 13.30 4.99 17.60
CA ARG A 488 13.00 6.26 16.93
C ARG A 488 12.21 7.17 17.88
N HIS A 489 12.67 8.40 18.03
CA HIS A 489 12.00 9.41 18.87
C HIS A 489 12.17 10.83 18.30
N PHE A 490 11.17 11.68 18.54
CA PHE A 490 11.12 13.09 18.18
C PHE A 490 11.45 14.02 19.36
N VAL A 491 11.23 13.57 20.59
CA VAL A 491 11.44 14.35 21.81
C VAL A 491 12.73 13.92 22.48
N GLN A 492 13.54 14.90 22.88
CA GLN A 492 14.70 14.69 23.75
C GLN A 492 14.30 14.87 25.22
N SER A 493 13.57 15.94 25.56
CA SER A 493 13.10 16.22 26.92
C SER A 493 11.90 17.17 26.97
N VAL A 494 11.08 17.04 28.01
CA VAL A 494 10.02 18.00 28.40
C VAL A 494 10.29 18.50 29.81
N THR A 495 10.14 19.80 30.04
CA THR A 495 10.13 20.42 31.38
C THR A 495 8.83 21.17 31.58
N GLY A 496 8.08 20.81 32.63
CA GLY A 496 6.90 21.52 33.10
C GLY A 496 7.24 22.70 34.02
N SER A 497 6.26 23.55 34.29
CA SER A 497 6.38 24.73 35.15
C SER A 497 6.52 24.41 36.64
N ASP A 498 6.18 23.19 37.04
CA ASP A 498 6.36 22.62 38.39
C ASP A 498 7.70 21.87 38.58
N GLY A 499 8.50 21.74 37.50
CA GLY A 499 9.74 20.97 37.49
C GLY A 499 9.55 19.46 37.25
N ALA A 500 8.32 18.97 37.09
CA ALA A 500 8.09 17.63 36.54
C ALA A 500 8.49 17.59 35.06
N GLY A 501 8.88 16.43 34.55
CA GLY A 501 9.40 16.34 33.19
C GLY A 501 9.56 14.94 32.65
N TYR A 502 9.74 14.88 31.34
CA TYR A 502 10.09 13.67 30.59
C TYR A 502 11.49 13.84 29.99
N THR A 503 12.23 12.76 29.82
CA THR A 503 13.49 12.73 29.05
C THR A 503 13.58 11.37 28.42
N THR A 504 13.84 11.32 27.12
CA THR A 504 13.87 10.05 26.40
C THR A 504 15.07 9.22 26.86
N PRO A 505 14.86 7.99 27.37
CA PRO A 505 15.95 7.13 27.80
C PRO A 505 16.75 6.63 26.59
N ASP A 506 18.02 6.29 26.81
CA ASP A 506 18.73 5.49 25.80
C ASP A 506 18.06 4.11 25.65
N SER A 507 18.05 3.64 24.42
CA SER A 507 17.31 2.48 23.93
C SER A 507 18.17 1.60 23.03
N ALA A 508 19.50 1.74 23.13
CA ALA A 508 20.50 0.97 22.40
C ALA A 508 20.34 -0.54 22.62
N ALA A 509 20.18 -1.30 21.54
CA ALA A 509 20.15 -2.75 21.54
C ALA A 509 20.89 -3.32 20.31
N THR A 510 21.91 -4.15 20.53
CA THR A 510 22.58 -4.88 19.44
C THR A 510 21.66 -5.98 18.89
N VAL A 511 21.18 -5.81 17.66
CA VAL A 511 20.18 -6.68 17.01
C VAL A 511 20.71 -7.42 15.78
N LEU A 512 21.91 -7.05 15.32
CA LEU A 512 22.65 -7.65 14.21
C LEU A 512 24.15 -7.70 14.56
N ASP A 513 24.88 -8.68 14.04
CA ASP A 513 26.35 -8.75 14.17
C ASP A 513 26.99 -7.58 13.40
N PRO A 514 27.89 -6.78 14.01
CA PRO A 514 28.54 -5.65 13.32
C PRO A 514 29.29 -6.04 12.04
N ARG A 515 29.75 -7.29 11.92
CA ARG A 515 30.38 -7.83 10.71
C ARG A 515 29.38 -7.96 9.57
N ILE A 516 28.15 -8.38 9.87
CA ILE A 516 27.06 -8.46 8.90
C ILE A 516 26.63 -7.04 8.49
N ALA A 517 26.55 -6.11 9.45
CA ALA A 517 26.26 -4.71 9.14
C ALA A 517 27.31 -4.13 8.16
N ALA A 518 28.61 -4.35 8.43
CA ALA A 518 29.70 -3.90 7.57
C ALA A 518 29.69 -4.50 6.15
N ASP A 519 29.34 -5.79 6.02
CA ASP A 519 29.19 -6.44 4.71
C ASP A 519 27.98 -5.90 3.94
N VAL A 520 26.84 -5.68 4.60
CA VAL A 520 25.68 -5.00 3.99
C VAL A 520 26.07 -3.59 3.56
N THR A 521 26.77 -2.82 4.40
CA THR A 521 27.29 -1.50 4.06
C THR A 521 28.21 -1.54 2.84
N THR A 522 29.10 -2.53 2.73
CA THR A 522 30.02 -2.67 1.59
C THR A 522 29.27 -2.90 0.27
N VAL A 523 28.23 -3.74 0.28
CA VAL A 523 27.36 -3.91 -0.89
C VAL A 523 26.61 -2.61 -1.21
N LEU A 524 26.09 -1.91 -0.20
CA LEU A 524 25.32 -0.67 -0.40
C LEU A 524 26.16 0.55 -0.80
N GLN A 525 27.46 0.56 -0.54
CA GLN A 525 28.41 1.51 -1.15
C GLN A 525 28.48 1.32 -2.67
N SER A 526 28.42 0.08 -3.15
CA SER A 526 28.50 -0.26 -4.58
C SER A 526 27.34 0.38 -5.34
N VAL A 527 26.11 0.26 -4.81
CA VAL A 527 24.90 0.91 -5.37
C VAL A 527 25.07 2.43 -5.47
N VAL A 528 25.47 3.11 -4.39
CA VAL A 528 25.59 4.59 -4.36
C VAL A 528 26.67 5.11 -5.30
N ARG A 529 27.74 4.33 -5.51
CA ARG A 529 28.83 4.61 -6.45
C ARG A 529 28.41 4.41 -7.91
N GLU A 530 27.72 3.32 -8.21
CA GLU A 530 27.44 2.88 -9.59
C GLU A 530 26.24 3.59 -10.21
N HIS A 531 25.34 4.13 -9.38
CA HIS A 531 24.24 5.01 -9.81
C HIS A 531 24.58 6.53 -9.76
N ASP A 532 25.84 6.91 -9.42
CA ASP A 532 26.32 8.31 -9.26
C ASP A 532 25.47 9.21 -8.32
N ILE A 533 24.90 8.62 -7.27
CA ILE A 533 24.06 9.30 -6.28
C ILE A 533 24.82 9.73 -5.02
N THR A 534 26.16 9.83 -5.09
CA THR A 534 27.03 10.07 -3.92
C THR A 534 26.88 11.48 -3.35
N PRO A 535 26.58 11.66 -2.04
CA PRO A 535 26.32 12.97 -1.42
C PRO A 535 27.60 13.80 -1.11
N GLY A 536 28.70 13.56 -1.82
CA GLY A 536 30.00 14.20 -1.58
C GLY A 536 30.78 13.69 -0.35
N ARG A 537 30.36 12.56 0.25
CA ARG A 537 31.08 11.82 1.30
C ARG A 537 30.79 10.32 1.19
N PRO A 538 31.58 9.43 1.84
CA PRO A 538 31.27 7.99 1.87
C PRO A 538 29.85 7.73 2.38
N ALA A 539 29.05 7.06 1.56
CA ALA A 539 27.66 6.74 1.85
C ALA A 539 27.29 5.38 1.25
N ALA A 540 26.22 4.79 1.78
CA ALA A 540 25.67 3.51 1.37
C ALA A 540 24.15 3.61 1.27
N GLY A 541 23.52 2.98 0.29
CA GLY A 541 22.07 3.04 0.14
C GLY A 541 21.51 2.11 -0.93
N LYS A 542 20.18 2.12 -1.07
CA LYS A 542 19.46 1.32 -2.04
C LYS A 542 18.23 2.07 -2.58
N THR A 543 18.12 2.05 -3.90
CA THR A 543 16.97 2.52 -4.69
C THR A 543 15.82 1.51 -4.66
N GLY A 544 14.58 1.96 -4.76
CA GLY A 544 13.41 1.11 -4.91
C GLY A 544 12.37 1.72 -5.85
N THR A 545 11.79 0.89 -6.70
CA THR A 545 10.75 1.28 -7.66
C THR A 545 9.63 0.25 -7.57
N GLN A 546 8.39 0.70 -7.35
CA GLN A 546 7.18 -0.14 -7.36
C GLN A 546 6.41 0.13 -8.66
N GLN A 547 6.34 -0.90 -9.51
CA GLN A 547 5.54 -0.89 -10.73
C GLN A 547 4.05 -0.68 -10.41
N TYR A 548 3.35 0.07 -11.26
CA TYR A 548 1.91 0.31 -11.18
C TYR A 548 1.18 -0.77 -11.98
N LEU A 549 0.58 -1.74 -11.27
CA LEU A 549 -0.04 -2.93 -11.88
C LEU A 549 0.96 -3.59 -12.85
N ASP A 550 0.49 -4.08 -13.99
CA ASP A 550 1.31 -4.65 -15.07
C ASP A 550 1.57 -3.62 -16.21
N THR A 551 1.62 -2.31 -15.91
CA THR A 551 1.98 -1.28 -16.92
C THR A 551 3.47 -0.92 -16.89
N PRO A 552 4.01 -0.25 -17.93
CA PRO A 552 5.37 0.34 -17.91
C PRO A 552 5.53 1.58 -17.01
N ASP A 553 4.62 1.81 -16.06
CA ASP A 553 4.65 2.94 -15.13
C ASP A 553 4.97 2.48 -13.71
N ASN A 554 5.40 3.42 -12.89
CA ASN A 554 5.59 3.22 -11.46
C ASN A 554 4.46 3.92 -10.68
N GLN A 555 4.31 3.57 -9.39
CA GLN A 555 3.39 4.25 -8.46
C GLN A 555 4.10 4.76 -7.19
N ASP A 556 5.13 4.08 -6.72
CA ASP A 556 5.97 4.48 -5.59
C ASP A 556 7.46 4.38 -6.01
N ALA A 557 8.24 5.41 -5.68
CA ALA A 557 9.68 5.46 -5.93
C ALA A 557 10.42 5.87 -4.65
N TRP A 558 11.58 5.25 -4.39
CA TRP A 558 12.27 5.30 -3.11
C TRP A 558 13.79 5.43 -3.23
N MET A 559 14.40 6.16 -2.30
CA MET A 559 15.81 6.02 -1.97
C MET A 559 15.96 5.91 -0.45
N ALA A 560 16.63 4.85 0.01
CA ALA A 560 16.97 4.65 1.41
C ALA A 560 18.48 4.55 1.55
N GLY A 561 19.12 5.34 2.40
CA GLY A 561 20.57 5.37 2.50
C GLY A 561 21.11 6.05 3.75
N TYR A 562 22.40 5.90 3.99
CA TYR A 562 23.07 6.38 5.18
C TYR A 562 24.55 6.72 4.98
N THR A 563 25.01 7.48 5.95
CA THR A 563 26.39 7.79 6.31
C THR A 563 26.56 7.38 7.79
N PRO A 564 27.77 7.31 8.35
CA PRO A 564 27.92 7.06 9.79
C PRO A 564 27.23 8.13 10.66
N GLU A 565 27.02 9.34 10.13
CA GLU A 565 26.50 10.48 10.88
C GLU A 565 24.99 10.75 10.73
N LEU A 566 24.32 10.07 9.79
CA LEU A 566 22.91 10.26 9.44
C LEU A 566 22.41 9.12 8.53
N ALA A 567 21.26 8.55 8.84
CA ALA A 567 20.50 7.66 7.95
C ALA A 567 19.19 8.32 7.52
N SER A 568 18.77 8.15 6.27
CA SER A 568 17.61 8.82 5.71
C SER A 568 16.90 8.01 4.63
N VAL A 569 15.58 8.17 4.56
CA VAL A 569 14.70 7.55 3.57
C VAL A 569 13.87 8.63 2.91
N VAL A 570 13.79 8.58 1.58
CA VAL A 570 12.91 9.38 0.74
C VAL A 570 11.94 8.45 0.00
N TRP A 571 10.66 8.81 0.01
CA TRP A 571 9.62 8.26 -0.86
C TRP A 571 9.07 9.37 -1.76
N VAL A 572 8.68 9.03 -2.99
CA VAL A 572 7.93 9.85 -3.92
C VAL A 572 6.80 9.00 -4.48
N GLY A 573 5.59 9.56 -4.51
CA GLY A 573 4.39 8.87 -4.98
C GLY A 573 3.24 9.85 -5.22
N LYS A 574 1.99 9.36 -5.16
CA LYS A 574 0.77 10.14 -5.41
C LYS A 574 -0.35 9.78 -4.44
N ALA A 575 -1.18 10.76 -4.09
CA ALA A 575 -2.33 10.60 -3.16
C ALA A 575 -3.39 9.59 -3.64
N LYS A 576 -3.35 9.25 -4.95
CA LYS A 576 -4.09 8.14 -5.55
C LYS A 576 -3.09 7.35 -6.41
N PRO A 577 -3.03 6.01 -6.29
CA PRO A 577 -2.18 5.18 -7.15
C PRO A 577 -2.44 5.43 -8.64
N GLY A 578 -1.40 5.26 -9.44
CA GLY A 578 -1.42 5.52 -10.88
C GLY A 578 -0.11 6.17 -11.36
N PRO A 579 0.13 6.25 -12.68
CA PRO A 579 1.43 6.55 -13.27
C PRO A 579 2.23 7.71 -12.64
N LEU A 580 3.43 7.39 -12.18
CA LEU A 580 4.38 8.30 -11.55
C LEU A 580 5.37 8.82 -12.59
N ARG A 581 5.13 10.04 -13.11
CA ARG A 581 5.92 10.67 -14.18
C ARG A 581 6.28 12.12 -13.87
N ASP A 582 7.42 12.57 -14.39
CA ASP A 582 7.92 13.93 -14.24
C ASP A 582 7.28 14.92 -15.26
N ALA A 583 7.62 16.21 -15.15
CA ALA A 583 7.15 17.26 -16.06
C ALA A 583 7.56 17.08 -17.54
N ARG A 584 8.47 16.13 -17.85
CA ARG A 584 8.91 15.75 -19.20
C ARG A 584 8.29 14.41 -19.63
N ASN A 585 7.29 13.93 -18.90
CA ASN A 585 6.60 12.66 -19.09
C ASN A 585 7.51 11.41 -18.97
N LYS A 586 8.68 11.53 -18.35
CA LYS A 586 9.54 10.37 -18.02
C LYS A 586 9.02 9.67 -16.76
N PRO A 587 9.17 8.34 -16.62
CA PRO A 587 8.94 7.66 -15.35
C PRO A 587 9.75 8.27 -14.20
N ILE A 588 9.21 8.21 -12.99
CA ILE A 588 9.95 8.48 -11.76
C ILE A 588 10.25 7.13 -11.10
N GLU A 589 11.53 6.97 -10.73
CA GLU A 589 12.16 5.73 -10.28
C GLU A 589 13.09 6.01 -9.10
N GLY A 590 13.46 4.98 -8.33
CA GLY A 590 14.21 5.16 -7.07
C GLY A 590 15.56 5.87 -7.21
N ASP A 591 16.25 5.66 -8.32
CA ASP A 591 17.53 6.28 -8.73
C ASP A 591 17.39 7.73 -9.24
N THR A 592 16.17 8.17 -9.59
CA THR A 592 15.90 9.53 -10.08
C THR A 592 15.48 10.47 -8.94
N MET A 593 14.24 10.96 -8.94
CA MET A 593 13.79 12.02 -8.02
C MET A 593 14.04 11.72 -6.53
N PRO A 594 13.74 10.51 -5.99
CA PRO A 594 14.01 10.19 -4.59
C PRO A 594 15.50 10.24 -4.26
N SER A 595 16.36 9.75 -5.17
CA SER A 595 17.82 9.78 -4.98
C SER A 595 18.41 11.17 -5.11
N TYR A 596 17.89 12.02 -5.99
CA TYR A 596 18.32 13.43 -6.07
C TYR A 596 17.95 14.19 -4.78
N ILE A 597 16.72 14.02 -4.28
CA ILE A 597 16.31 14.54 -2.97
C ILE A 597 17.25 14.03 -1.88
N TRP A 598 17.48 12.71 -1.80
CA TRP A 598 18.31 12.07 -0.77
C TRP A 598 19.77 12.56 -0.80
N ARG A 599 20.38 12.63 -1.99
CA ARG A 599 21.76 13.09 -2.20
C ARG A 599 21.92 14.54 -1.75
N ASP A 600 21.04 15.41 -2.25
CA ASP A 600 21.15 16.85 -2.02
C ASP A 600 20.82 17.21 -0.56
N PHE A 601 19.83 16.53 0.03
CA PHE A 601 19.54 16.59 1.47
C PHE A 601 20.74 16.16 2.31
N THR A 602 21.29 14.97 2.07
CA THR A 602 22.35 14.38 2.90
C THR A 602 23.64 15.20 2.80
N LYS A 603 23.94 15.75 1.62
CA LYS A 603 25.04 16.69 1.40
C LYS A 603 24.88 17.98 2.21
N SER A 604 23.68 18.56 2.23
CA SER A 604 23.39 19.81 2.93
C SER A 604 23.29 19.63 4.45
N ALA A 605 22.57 18.63 4.93
CA ALA A 605 22.39 18.30 6.35
C ALA A 605 23.70 17.88 7.07
N LEU A 606 24.73 17.51 6.32
CA LEU A 606 26.07 17.15 6.83
C LEU A 606 27.16 18.16 6.44
N GLN A 607 26.79 19.33 5.90
CA GLN A 607 27.75 20.38 5.55
C GLN A 607 28.54 20.83 6.79
N GLY A 608 29.86 20.86 6.68
CA GLY A 608 30.76 21.24 7.77
C GLY A 608 30.93 20.21 8.91
N ARG A 609 30.17 19.11 8.94
CA ARG A 609 30.43 18.01 9.87
C ARG A 609 31.68 17.22 9.44
N PRO A 610 32.45 16.64 10.38
CA PRO A 610 33.52 15.69 10.05
C PRO A 610 33.05 14.56 9.12
N VAL A 611 33.99 13.95 8.40
CA VAL A 611 33.73 12.79 7.53
C VAL A 611 34.28 11.54 8.20
N THR A 612 33.39 10.67 8.65
CA THR A 612 33.73 9.34 9.18
C THR A 612 33.79 8.33 8.03
N PRO A 613 34.81 7.47 7.94
CA PRO A 613 34.80 6.37 6.98
C PRO A 613 33.70 5.35 7.32
N LEU A 614 33.12 4.72 6.30
CA LEU A 614 32.28 3.54 6.48
C LEU A 614 33.14 2.33 6.90
N PRO A 615 32.58 1.34 7.60
CA PRO A 615 33.31 0.13 7.99
C PRO A 615 33.82 -0.66 6.77
N ALA A 616 34.98 -1.29 6.94
CA ALA A 616 35.51 -2.26 5.99
C ALA A 616 34.73 -3.59 6.08
N PRO A 617 34.60 -4.35 4.97
CA PRO A 617 33.91 -5.64 4.96
C PRO A 617 34.58 -6.66 5.88
N ALA A 618 33.77 -7.60 6.38
CA ALA A 618 34.18 -8.71 7.23
C ALA A 618 34.07 -10.08 6.53
N HIS A 619 33.44 -10.13 5.34
CA HIS A 619 33.29 -11.31 4.50
C HIS A 619 32.63 -12.51 5.21
N VAL A 620 31.53 -12.26 5.91
CA VAL A 620 30.75 -13.25 6.64
C VAL A 620 30.12 -14.28 5.69
N GLY A 621 30.29 -15.57 6.02
CA GLY A 621 29.63 -16.68 5.33
C GLY A 621 30.48 -17.34 4.24
N SER A 622 29.83 -18.07 3.35
CA SER A 622 30.48 -18.80 2.25
C SER A 622 29.99 -18.32 0.89
N ALA A 623 30.93 -18.13 -0.05
CA ALA A 623 30.62 -17.87 -1.45
C ALA A 623 30.02 -19.11 -2.16
N ALA A 624 30.29 -20.32 -1.66
CA ALA A 624 29.70 -21.55 -2.17
C ALA A 624 28.25 -21.79 -1.69
N ALA A 625 27.61 -20.82 -1.02
CA ALA A 625 26.29 -20.99 -0.42
C ALA A 625 25.10 -20.76 -1.36
N GLY A 626 25.29 -20.05 -2.48
CA GLY A 626 24.22 -19.75 -3.47
C GLY A 626 23.86 -20.93 -4.38
N ASP A 627 22.89 -20.73 -5.27
CA ASP A 627 22.27 -21.81 -6.07
C ASP A 627 22.90 -22.06 -7.44
N PHE A 628 23.76 -21.17 -7.93
CA PHE A 628 24.41 -21.30 -9.24
C PHE A 628 25.20 -22.62 -9.36
N GLY A 629 24.94 -23.39 -10.43
CA GLY A 629 25.52 -24.71 -10.67
C GLY A 629 25.03 -25.83 -9.73
N LYS A 630 24.12 -25.53 -8.79
CA LYS A 630 23.38 -26.52 -7.98
C LYS A 630 21.97 -26.73 -8.50
N THR A 631 21.32 -25.69 -8.99
CA THR A 631 20.53 -25.84 -10.22
C THR A 631 21.51 -26.34 -11.29
N GLY A 632 21.19 -27.47 -11.93
CA GLY A 632 21.99 -27.91 -13.08
C GLY A 632 22.05 -26.80 -14.13
N HIS A 633 23.12 -26.73 -14.92
CA HIS A 633 23.30 -25.68 -15.94
C HIS A 633 22.22 -25.66 -17.06
N ASP A 634 21.24 -26.55 -16.96
CA ASP A 634 19.87 -26.38 -17.47
C ASP A 634 19.12 -25.20 -16.80
N VAL A 635 19.71 -23.99 -16.77
CA VAL A 635 18.92 -22.75 -16.69
C VAL A 635 18.38 -22.46 -18.09
N LYS A 636 17.54 -23.40 -18.53
CA LYS A 636 16.66 -23.30 -19.69
C LYS A 636 15.58 -22.23 -19.40
N SER A 637 14.82 -21.88 -20.43
CA SER A 637 13.69 -20.95 -20.36
C SER A 637 12.67 -21.32 -19.25
N PRO A 638 11.76 -20.39 -18.84
CA PRO A 638 10.68 -20.64 -17.86
C PRO A 638 10.00 -22.02 -17.97
N ASP A 639 9.85 -22.49 -19.20
CA ASP A 639 9.19 -23.72 -19.62
C ASP A 639 9.85 -24.98 -19.05
N THR A 640 11.13 -24.93 -18.66
CA THR A 640 11.78 -26.05 -17.96
C THR A 640 11.40 -26.15 -16.50
N VAL A 641 11.10 -25.05 -15.82
CA VAL A 641 10.59 -25.13 -14.44
C VAL A 641 9.13 -25.62 -14.48
N ALA A 642 8.36 -25.24 -15.50
CA ALA A 642 7.09 -25.88 -15.82
C ALA A 642 7.26 -27.39 -16.11
N THR A 643 8.25 -27.78 -16.93
CA THR A 643 8.58 -29.19 -17.20
C THR A 643 8.92 -29.95 -15.92
N ILE A 644 9.72 -29.41 -15.01
CA ILE A 644 10.11 -30.06 -13.75
C ILE A 644 8.91 -30.24 -12.81
N HIS A 645 8.02 -29.25 -12.71
CA HIS A 645 6.79 -29.37 -11.92
C HIS A 645 5.76 -30.31 -12.58
N ALA A 646 5.67 -30.33 -13.90
CA ALA A 646 4.80 -31.23 -14.64
C ALA A 646 5.32 -32.67 -14.68
N ALA A 647 6.64 -32.89 -14.63
CA ALA A 647 7.27 -34.20 -14.43
C ALA A 647 6.92 -34.79 -13.05
N ALA A 648 6.86 -33.95 -12.02
CA ALA A 648 6.39 -34.34 -10.69
C ALA A 648 4.87 -34.64 -10.60
N ALA A 649 4.11 -34.34 -11.66
CA ALA A 649 2.64 -34.47 -11.69
C ALA A 649 2.09 -35.30 -12.87
N GLY A 650 2.92 -35.66 -13.85
CA GLY A 650 2.63 -36.60 -14.94
C GLY A 650 2.10 -36.02 -16.25
N TYR A 651 2.33 -34.74 -16.57
CA TYR A 651 1.73 -34.09 -17.78
C TYR A 651 2.60 -32.98 -18.41
N GLU A 652 3.88 -33.24 -18.68
CA GLU A 652 4.80 -32.26 -19.31
C GLU A 652 4.22 -31.57 -20.56
N PRO A 653 4.09 -30.23 -20.58
CA PRO A 653 3.81 -29.48 -21.79
C PRO A 653 4.95 -29.61 -22.80
N VAL A 654 4.61 -29.94 -24.04
CA VAL A 654 5.57 -29.98 -25.13
C VAL A 654 5.91 -28.56 -25.55
N VAL A 655 7.20 -28.24 -25.50
CA VAL A 655 7.77 -26.97 -25.96
C VAL A 655 8.83 -27.17 -27.06
N ARG A 656 8.88 -28.39 -27.62
CA ARG A 656 9.90 -28.87 -28.58
C ARG A 656 9.28 -29.53 -29.82
N THR A 657 9.94 -29.43 -30.97
CA THR A 657 9.57 -30.12 -32.23
C THR A 657 9.59 -31.64 -32.08
N GLU A 658 8.87 -32.37 -32.93
CA GLU A 658 8.82 -33.84 -32.95
C GLU A 658 10.19 -34.46 -33.30
N HIS A 659 10.88 -33.94 -34.31
CA HIS A 659 12.20 -34.41 -34.71
C HIS A 659 13.34 -33.48 -34.23
N ALA A 660 14.55 -34.02 -34.16
CA ALA A 660 15.76 -33.27 -33.78
C ALA A 660 16.44 -32.56 -34.97
N GLY A 661 17.31 -31.59 -34.66
CA GLY A 661 18.10 -30.81 -35.63
C GLY A 661 17.84 -29.30 -35.53
N LYS A 662 18.29 -28.52 -36.53
CA LYS A 662 17.94 -27.09 -36.71
C LYS A 662 16.50 -26.98 -37.22
N ARG A 663 15.56 -27.35 -36.34
CA ARG A 663 14.11 -27.40 -36.56
C ARG A 663 13.39 -26.41 -35.67
N LEU A 664 12.22 -25.94 -36.09
CA LEU A 664 11.28 -25.19 -35.26
C LEU A 664 9.83 -25.57 -35.61
N ALA A 665 8.89 -25.35 -34.68
CA ALA A 665 7.46 -25.51 -34.91
C ALA A 665 6.74 -24.17 -34.77
N LEU A 666 6.07 -23.70 -35.82
CA LEU A 666 5.15 -22.56 -35.72
C LEU A 666 3.83 -23.02 -35.11
N THR A 667 3.35 -22.27 -34.11
CA THR A 667 2.06 -22.47 -33.46
C THR A 667 1.29 -21.15 -33.44
N PHE A 668 0.03 -21.20 -33.90
CA PHE A 668 -0.83 -20.05 -34.10
C PHE A 668 -2.02 -20.09 -33.15
N ASP A 669 -2.17 -19.06 -32.33
CA ASP A 669 -3.17 -19.00 -31.26
C ASP A 669 -4.30 -17.99 -31.54
N ASP A 670 -5.38 -18.08 -30.75
CA ASP A 670 -6.66 -17.38 -30.88
C ASP A 670 -7.52 -17.68 -32.13
N GLY A 671 -7.02 -18.43 -33.12
CA GLY A 671 -7.71 -18.63 -34.41
C GLY A 671 -8.99 -19.51 -34.38
N PRO A 672 -9.66 -19.66 -35.53
CA PRO A 672 -9.43 -18.94 -36.78
C PRO A 672 -10.01 -17.51 -36.76
N SER A 673 -9.50 -16.64 -37.62
CA SER A 673 -10.02 -15.29 -37.86
C SER A 673 -9.87 -14.87 -39.34
N ASP A 674 -10.20 -13.62 -39.65
CA ASP A 674 -9.95 -12.98 -40.95
C ASP A 674 -8.45 -12.96 -41.35
N PHE A 675 -7.52 -13.16 -40.40
CA PHE A 675 -6.07 -13.23 -40.66
C PHE A 675 -5.55 -14.65 -40.94
N THR A 676 -6.22 -15.70 -40.46
CA THR A 676 -5.86 -17.10 -40.69
C THR A 676 -5.65 -17.46 -42.18
N PRO A 677 -6.46 -16.98 -43.15
CA PRO A 677 -6.20 -17.24 -44.57
C PRO A 677 -4.83 -16.73 -45.02
N GLN A 678 -4.41 -15.57 -44.53
CA GLN A 678 -3.13 -14.94 -44.90
C GLN A 678 -1.95 -15.73 -44.33
N MET A 679 -2.11 -16.33 -43.14
CA MET A 679 -1.13 -17.26 -42.58
C MET A 679 -1.07 -18.55 -43.41
N LEU A 680 -2.21 -19.15 -43.76
CA LEU A 680 -2.26 -20.40 -44.55
C LEU A 680 -1.68 -20.21 -45.96
N ASP A 681 -1.99 -19.10 -46.64
CA ASP A 681 -1.43 -18.75 -47.95
C ASP A 681 0.11 -18.59 -47.89
N LEU A 682 0.61 -17.94 -46.83
CA LEU A 682 2.05 -17.78 -46.59
C LEU A 682 2.74 -19.11 -46.27
N LEU A 683 2.12 -19.98 -45.48
CA LEU A 683 2.69 -21.28 -45.13
C LEU A 683 2.72 -22.22 -46.34
N ASP A 684 1.69 -22.21 -47.19
CA ASP A 684 1.69 -23.00 -48.44
C ASP A 684 2.72 -22.49 -49.46
N GLN A 685 2.93 -21.17 -49.57
CA GLN A 685 4.00 -20.60 -50.41
C GLN A 685 5.38 -21.20 -50.13
N TYR A 686 5.67 -21.56 -48.87
CA TYR A 686 6.92 -22.19 -48.44
C TYR A 686 6.79 -23.69 -48.11
N GLN A 687 5.64 -24.30 -48.40
CA GLN A 687 5.28 -25.70 -48.10
C GLN A 687 5.46 -26.09 -46.61
N ILE A 688 5.33 -25.11 -45.71
CA ILE A 688 5.44 -25.27 -44.27
C ILE A 688 4.14 -25.85 -43.70
N LYS A 689 4.27 -26.73 -42.69
CA LYS A 689 3.16 -27.18 -41.84
C LYS A 689 3.37 -26.71 -40.41
N ALA A 690 2.26 -26.48 -39.71
CA ALA A 690 2.18 -25.74 -38.46
C ALA A 690 1.04 -26.29 -37.60
N THR A 691 0.89 -25.78 -36.37
CA THR A 691 -0.24 -26.11 -35.50
C THR A 691 -1.11 -24.87 -35.26
N PHE A 692 -2.43 -25.01 -35.31
CA PHE A 692 -3.38 -23.94 -35.00
C PHE A 692 -4.18 -24.29 -33.74
N CYS A 693 -4.04 -23.49 -32.70
CA CYS A 693 -4.76 -23.56 -31.43
C CYS A 693 -6.07 -22.79 -31.54
N VAL A 694 -7.13 -23.55 -31.79
CA VAL A 694 -8.45 -23.07 -32.18
C VAL A 694 -9.33 -22.85 -30.95
N VAL A 695 -9.92 -21.66 -30.87
CA VAL A 695 -10.99 -21.32 -29.91
C VAL A 695 -12.31 -21.88 -30.43
N GLY A 696 -13.07 -22.58 -29.57
CA GLY A 696 -14.30 -23.28 -29.98
C GLY A 696 -15.37 -22.38 -30.59
N GLU A 697 -15.57 -21.17 -30.06
CA GLU A 697 -16.53 -20.20 -30.61
C GLU A 697 -16.10 -19.68 -32.00
N ASN A 698 -14.79 -19.48 -32.20
CA ASN A 698 -14.21 -19.11 -33.51
C ASN A 698 -14.31 -20.26 -34.54
N ALA A 699 -14.22 -21.52 -34.11
CA ALA A 699 -14.48 -22.68 -34.96
C ALA A 699 -15.92 -22.68 -35.51
N GLY A 700 -16.89 -22.26 -34.70
CA GLY A 700 -18.30 -22.10 -35.10
C GLY A 700 -18.55 -20.95 -36.07
N TRP A 701 -17.79 -19.86 -35.98
CA TRP A 701 -17.87 -18.72 -36.91
C TRP A 701 -17.12 -18.95 -38.22
N TYR A 702 -15.99 -19.66 -38.17
CA TYR A 702 -15.08 -19.89 -39.30
C TYR A 702 -14.89 -21.39 -39.65
N PRO A 703 -15.94 -22.23 -39.76
CA PRO A 703 -15.79 -23.67 -39.93
C PRO A 703 -15.15 -24.05 -41.28
N GLN A 704 -15.24 -23.19 -42.29
CA GLN A 704 -14.49 -23.31 -43.54
C GLN A 704 -12.97 -23.20 -43.35
N LEU A 705 -12.50 -22.40 -42.38
CA LEU A 705 -11.08 -22.23 -42.09
C LEU A 705 -10.55 -23.41 -41.26
N VAL A 706 -11.32 -23.92 -40.29
CA VAL A 706 -10.98 -25.18 -39.59
C VAL A 706 -10.80 -26.33 -40.58
N ARG A 707 -11.72 -26.47 -41.56
CA ARG A 707 -11.59 -27.45 -42.65
C ARG A 707 -10.40 -27.19 -43.56
N ARG A 708 -10.06 -25.92 -43.85
CA ARG A 708 -8.87 -25.56 -44.64
C ARG A 708 -7.58 -25.92 -43.91
N ILE A 709 -7.45 -25.59 -42.62
CA ILE A 709 -6.29 -25.94 -41.78
C ILE A 709 -5.98 -27.45 -41.88
N ILE A 710 -7.02 -28.30 -41.80
CA ILE A 710 -6.88 -29.76 -41.96
C ILE A 710 -6.51 -30.14 -43.39
N ALA A 711 -7.20 -29.60 -44.40
CA ALA A 711 -6.99 -29.93 -45.82
C ALA A 711 -5.59 -29.55 -46.33
N ASP A 712 -5.07 -28.40 -45.88
CA ASP A 712 -3.74 -27.91 -46.19
C ASP A 712 -2.65 -28.66 -45.38
N GLY A 713 -3.04 -29.58 -44.49
CA GLY A 713 -2.14 -30.53 -43.80
C GLY A 713 -1.54 -30.05 -42.47
N HIS A 714 -2.15 -29.06 -41.83
CA HIS A 714 -1.73 -28.55 -40.51
C HIS A 714 -2.37 -29.35 -39.37
N ARG A 715 -1.80 -29.29 -38.15
CA ARG A 715 -2.37 -29.95 -36.97
C ARG A 715 -3.30 -29.01 -36.21
N LEU A 716 -4.37 -29.55 -35.62
CA LEU A 716 -5.26 -28.82 -34.74
C LEU A 716 -4.86 -28.98 -33.26
N CYS A 717 -5.08 -27.90 -32.52
CA CYS A 717 -4.92 -27.73 -31.09
C CYS A 717 -6.22 -27.12 -30.53
N ASN A 718 -6.64 -27.53 -29.33
CA ASN A 718 -7.78 -26.97 -28.60
C ASN A 718 -7.28 -25.78 -27.75
N HIS A 719 -7.99 -24.65 -27.79
CA HIS A 719 -7.63 -23.42 -27.08
C HIS A 719 -8.79 -22.86 -26.24
N SER A 720 -9.53 -23.75 -25.56
CA SER A 720 -10.77 -23.46 -24.81
C SER A 720 -11.94 -23.05 -25.70
N MET A 721 -13.15 -22.99 -25.14
CA MET A 721 -14.37 -22.65 -25.89
C MET A 721 -14.41 -21.16 -26.26
N ARG A 722 -13.85 -20.28 -25.41
CA ARG A 722 -13.99 -18.81 -25.50
C ARG A 722 -12.73 -17.98 -25.25
N HIS A 723 -11.57 -18.60 -25.09
CA HIS A 723 -10.37 -17.97 -24.52
C HIS A 723 -10.61 -17.48 -23.07
N ASP A 724 -11.35 -18.26 -22.28
CA ASP A 724 -11.49 -18.03 -20.83
C ASP A 724 -10.24 -18.53 -20.07
N ASP A 725 -9.87 -17.88 -18.96
CA ASP A 725 -8.80 -18.36 -18.06
C ASP A 725 -9.28 -19.62 -17.32
N LEU A 726 -8.91 -20.79 -17.84
CA LEU A 726 -9.27 -22.08 -17.27
C LEU A 726 -8.37 -22.50 -16.08
N GLY A 727 -7.34 -21.71 -15.74
CA GLY A 727 -6.41 -21.98 -14.64
C GLY A 727 -6.92 -21.49 -13.27
N VAL A 728 -7.75 -20.46 -13.25
CA VAL A 728 -8.41 -19.93 -12.03
C VAL A 728 -9.68 -20.69 -11.61
N ILE A 729 -10.14 -21.66 -12.41
CA ILE A 729 -11.35 -22.46 -12.15
C ILE A 729 -11.00 -23.92 -11.79
N PRO A 730 -11.93 -24.70 -11.18
CA PRO A 730 -11.66 -26.10 -10.83
C PRO A 730 -11.44 -26.99 -12.05
N GLU A 731 -10.53 -27.96 -11.95
CA GLU A 731 -10.14 -28.90 -13.02
C GLU A 731 -11.33 -29.56 -13.77
N ALA A 732 -12.46 -29.81 -13.08
CA ALA A 732 -13.67 -30.37 -13.68
C ALA A 732 -14.46 -29.36 -14.56
N ALA A 733 -14.38 -28.07 -14.25
CA ALA A 733 -14.93 -26.99 -15.08
C ALA A 733 -14.01 -26.72 -16.27
N SER A 734 -12.68 -26.64 -16.05
CA SER A 734 -11.68 -26.56 -17.13
C SER A 734 -11.86 -27.72 -18.13
N ARG A 735 -12.10 -28.93 -17.63
CA ARG A 735 -12.38 -30.11 -18.45
C ARG A 735 -13.66 -29.98 -19.28
N ALA A 736 -14.76 -29.50 -18.69
CA ALA A 736 -16.04 -29.35 -19.39
C ALA A 736 -15.98 -28.30 -20.50
N ASP A 737 -15.16 -27.26 -20.34
CA ASP A 737 -14.89 -26.28 -21.40
C ASP A 737 -14.08 -26.88 -22.55
N ILE A 738 -13.00 -27.61 -22.24
CA ILE A 738 -12.17 -28.33 -23.24
C ILE A 738 -13.03 -29.31 -24.06
N ASP A 739 -13.89 -30.11 -23.40
CA ASP A 739 -14.82 -31.03 -24.08
C ASP A 739 -15.83 -30.27 -24.99
N ALA A 740 -16.21 -29.04 -24.63
CA ALA A 740 -17.13 -28.22 -25.44
C ALA A 740 -16.44 -27.59 -26.66
N ALA A 741 -15.19 -27.13 -26.50
CA ALA A 741 -14.37 -26.63 -27.59
C ALA A 741 -14.08 -27.74 -28.62
N ASP A 742 -13.78 -28.95 -28.15
CA ASP A 742 -13.69 -30.16 -29.00
C ASP A 742 -15.00 -30.40 -29.76
N ALA A 743 -16.16 -30.33 -29.10
CA ALA A 743 -17.45 -30.52 -29.76
C ALA A 743 -17.69 -29.47 -30.87
N ALA A 744 -17.31 -28.22 -30.66
CA ALA A 744 -17.41 -27.16 -31.67
C ALA A 744 -16.44 -27.39 -32.85
N ILE A 745 -15.20 -27.84 -32.59
CA ILE A 745 -14.24 -28.23 -33.64
C ILE A 745 -14.75 -29.44 -34.44
N ALA A 746 -15.39 -30.41 -33.78
CA ALA A 746 -15.99 -31.59 -34.42
C ALA A 746 -17.23 -31.26 -35.26
N GLU A 747 -18.01 -30.23 -34.89
CA GLU A 747 -19.12 -29.72 -35.71
C GLU A 747 -18.59 -28.92 -36.92
N ALA A 748 -17.54 -28.11 -36.73
CA ALA A 748 -16.87 -27.38 -37.80
C ALA A 748 -16.20 -28.32 -38.83
N ALA A 749 -15.58 -29.41 -38.36
CA ALA A 749 -14.89 -30.39 -39.18
C ALA A 749 -15.14 -31.83 -38.66
N PRO A 750 -16.22 -32.50 -39.10
CA PRO A 750 -16.54 -33.86 -38.66
C PRO A 750 -15.41 -34.86 -38.93
N GLY A 751 -14.95 -35.54 -37.88
CA GLY A 751 -13.81 -36.46 -37.92
C GLY A 751 -12.43 -35.80 -37.78
N ALA A 752 -12.37 -34.48 -37.49
CA ALA A 752 -11.14 -33.81 -37.10
C ALA A 752 -10.41 -34.53 -35.96
N THR A 753 -9.08 -34.41 -35.95
CA THR A 753 -8.22 -34.98 -34.90
C THR A 753 -7.45 -33.83 -34.25
N VAL A 754 -7.71 -33.59 -32.96
CA VAL A 754 -7.06 -32.52 -32.19
C VAL A 754 -5.95 -33.12 -31.35
N ALA A 755 -4.70 -32.83 -31.73
CA ALA A 755 -3.52 -33.46 -31.15
C ALA A 755 -3.03 -32.77 -29.87
N TYR A 756 -3.35 -31.49 -29.70
CA TYR A 756 -2.82 -30.68 -28.62
C TYR A 756 -3.89 -29.89 -27.87
N TYR A 757 -3.57 -29.50 -26.64
CA TYR A 757 -4.30 -28.48 -25.89
C TYR A 757 -3.30 -27.42 -25.43
N ARG A 758 -3.58 -26.15 -25.74
CA ARG A 758 -2.85 -25.02 -25.18
C ARG A 758 -3.79 -24.23 -24.28
N ALA A 759 -3.38 -24.02 -23.03
CA ALA A 759 -4.14 -23.19 -22.11
C ALA A 759 -4.05 -21.72 -22.53
N PRO A 760 -5.19 -20.99 -22.61
CA PRO A 760 -5.21 -19.54 -22.64
C PRO A 760 -4.31 -18.96 -21.54
N TYR A 761 -3.64 -17.84 -21.83
CA TYR A 761 -2.73 -17.13 -20.91
C TYR A 761 -1.55 -17.95 -20.35
N GLY A 762 -1.33 -19.21 -20.80
CA GLY A 762 -0.19 -20.03 -20.39
C GLY A 762 -0.34 -20.79 -19.07
N ASP A 763 -1.55 -21.17 -18.65
CA ASP A 763 -1.72 -22.06 -17.49
C ASP A 763 -1.20 -23.49 -17.75
N PHE A 764 0.06 -23.73 -17.40
CA PHE A 764 0.67 -25.06 -17.36
C PHE A 764 0.29 -25.88 -16.10
N GLY A 765 -0.68 -25.42 -15.31
CA GLY A 765 -1.17 -26.02 -14.07
C GLY A 765 -2.47 -26.83 -14.24
N PRO A 766 -3.60 -26.45 -13.61
CA PRO A 766 -4.83 -27.25 -13.61
C PRO A 766 -5.46 -27.50 -14.99
N SER A 767 -5.44 -26.53 -15.90
CA SER A 767 -6.09 -26.66 -17.20
C SER A 767 -5.28 -27.54 -18.17
N ALA A 768 -3.96 -27.38 -18.23
CA ALA A 768 -3.07 -28.28 -18.98
C ALA A 768 -3.25 -29.76 -18.58
N LYS A 769 -3.42 -30.01 -17.27
CA LYS A 769 -3.76 -31.33 -16.71
C LYS A 769 -5.15 -31.83 -17.13
N ALA A 770 -6.15 -30.94 -17.23
CA ALA A 770 -7.48 -31.27 -17.74
C ALA A 770 -7.42 -31.65 -19.24
N GLY A 771 -6.62 -30.93 -20.05
CA GLY A 771 -6.37 -31.25 -21.46
C GLY A 771 -5.64 -32.58 -21.67
N ALA A 772 -4.62 -32.87 -20.84
CA ALA A 772 -3.97 -34.19 -20.83
C ALA A 772 -4.97 -35.33 -20.55
N LYS A 773 -5.94 -35.09 -19.64
CA LYS A 773 -7.03 -36.03 -19.35
C LYS A 773 -8.12 -36.09 -20.42
N ALA A 774 -8.29 -35.05 -21.23
CA ALA A 774 -9.17 -35.07 -22.42
C ALA A 774 -8.59 -35.95 -23.52
N GLY A 775 -7.25 -35.99 -23.62
CA GLY A 775 -6.52 -36.86 -24.54
C GLY A 775 -5.62 -36.11 -25.51
N HIS A 776 -5.37 -34.82 -25.26
CA HIS A 776 -4.47 -34.00 -26.06
C HIS A 776 -3.11 -33.85 -25.39
N THR A 777 -2.06 -33.75 -26.19
CA THR A 777 -0.73 -33.36 -25.73
C THR A 777 -0.76 -31.91 -25.24
N PRO A 778 -0.45 -31.59 -23.96
CA PRO A 778 -0.38 -30.20 -23.53
C PRO A 778 0.75 -29.47 -24.28
N LEU A 779 0.51 -28.25 -24.76
CA LEU A 779 1.39 -27.55 -25.70
C LEU A 779 1.79 -26.16 -25.16
N GLY A 780 3.07 -26.03 -24.80
CA GLY A 780 3.70 -24.74 -24.48
C GLY A 780 4.50 -24.19 -25.66
N TRP A 781 5.44 -23.30 -25.38
CA TRP A 781 6.36 -22.67 -26.32
C TRP A 781 7.72 -22.41 -25.64
N VAL A 782 8.76 -22.03 -26.39
CA VAL A 782 10.01 -21.46 -25.83
C VAL A 782 10.39 -20.12 -26.49
N VAL A 783 9.59 -19.64 -27.44
CA VAL A 783 9.74 -18.34 -28.11
C VAL A 783 8.41 -17.63 -28.10
N ASP A 784 8.41 -16.41 -27.57
CA ASP A 784 7.25 -15.52 -27.52
C ASP A 784 7.65 -14.11 -28.00
N PRO A 785 7.12 -13.60 -29.11
CA PRO A 785 7.43 -12.26 -29.60
C PRO A 785 6.59 -11.15 -28.95
N ASP A 786 5.66 -11.46 -28.04
CA ASP A 786 4.53 -10.62 -27.64
C ASP A 786 3.83 -9.94 -28.85
N ASP A 787 3.59 -10.66 -29.96
CA ASP A 787 3.02 -10.07 -31.19
C ASP A 787 1.61 -9.51 -30.96
N TRP A 788 0.89 -10.04 -29.98
CA TRP A 788 -0.38 -9.53 -29.45
C TRP A 788 -0.31 -8.07 -28.94
N LEU A 789 0.87 -7.57 -28.54
CA LEU A 789 1.08 -6.17 -28.15
C LEU A 789 1.20 -5.20 -29.35
N LEU A 790 1.21 -5.71 -30.58
CA LEU A 790 1.43 -4.94 -31.82
C LEU A 790 2.74 -4.10 -31.83
N PRO A 791 3.92 -4.67 -31.45
CA PRO A 791 5.16 -3.92 -31.25
C PRO A 791 5.92 -3.55 -32.56
N GLY A 792 5.35 -3.84 -33.73
CA GLY A 792 5.95 -3.65 -35.06
C GLY A 792 6.49 -4.96 -35.65
N ALA A 793 6.28 -5.18 -36.95
CA ALA A 793 6.65 -6.44 -37.63
C ALA A 793 8.14 -6.79 -37.51
N ALA A 794 9.03 -5.79 -37.69
CA ALA A 794 10.47 -5.98 -37.50
C ALA A 794 10.83 -6.35 -36.04
N THR A 795 10.10 -5.82 -35.06
CA THR A 795 10.26 -6.15 -33.64
C THR A 795 9.83 -7.59 -33.36
N ILE A 796 8.71 -8.04 -33.95
CA ILE A 796 8.23 -9.43 -33.85
C ILE A 796 9.27 -10.39 -34.44
N ALA A 797 9.75 -10.14 -35.66
CA ALA A 797 10.75 -10.96 -36.32
C ALA A 797 12.05 -11.06 -35.50
N ALA A 798 12.62 -9.92 -35.11
CA ALA A 798 13.85 -9.87 -34.31
C ALA A 798 13.70 -10.55 -32.94
N ARG A 799 12.51 -10.47 -32.30
CA ARG A 799 12.23 -11.18 -31.04
C ARG A 799 12.16 -12.69 -31.23
N ILE A 800 11.63 -13.18 -32.35
CA ILE A 800 11.65 -14.62 -32.66
C ILE A 800 13.11 -15.05 -32.84
N GLU A 801 13.88 -14.38 -33.70
CA GLU A 801 15.30 -14.69 -33.97
C GLU A 801 16.16 -14.73 -32.70
N GLN A 802 16.03 -13.72 -31.82
CA GLN A 802 16.81 -13.60 -30.59
C GLN A 802 16.54 -14.72 -29.56
N GLN A 803 15.36 -15.35 -29.63
CA GLN A 803 14.96 -16.45 -28.75
C GLN A 803 15.09 -17.83 -29.43
N LEU A 804 15.30 -17.88 -30.75
CA LEU A 804 15.14 -19.11 -31.54
C LEU A 804 16.25 -20.12 -31.24
N THR A 805 15.86 -21.27 -30.70
CA THR A 805 16.77 -22.38 -30.38
C THR A 805 16.43 -23.64 -31.18
N PRO A 806 17.39 -24.55 -31.44
CA PRO A 806 17.11 -25.80 -32.14
C PRO A 806 16.02 -26.63 -31.43
N ARG A 807 15.01 -27.04 -32.19
CA ARG A 807 13.74 -27.66 -31.75
C ARG A 807 12.71 -26.72 -31.13
N ALA A 808 12.86 -25.40 -31.13
CA ALA A 808 11.91 -24.49 -30.50
C ALA A 808 10.46 -24.62 -31.02
N VAL A 809 9.49 -24.63 -30.11
CA VAL A 809 8.10 -24.27 -30.43
C VAL A 809 7.94 -22.75 -30.29
N VAL A 810 7.46 -22.11 -31.34
CA VAL A 810 7.26 -20.66 -31.46
C VAL A 810 5.77 -20.35 -31.36
N LEU A 811 5.38 -19.51 -30.41
CA LEU A 811 4.03 -18.95 -30.30
C LEU A 811 3.94 -17.66 -31.12
N VAL A 812 2.85 -17.53 -31.89
CA VAL A 812 2.38 -16.32 -32.57
C VAL A 812 0.85 -16.39 -32.60
N HIS A 813 0.15 -15.28 -32.86
CA HIS A 813 -1.32 -15.26 -32.85
C HIS A 813 -1.88 -15.09 -34.28
N ASP A 814 -2.94 -15.83 -34.62
CA ASP A 814 -3.72 -15.63 -35.86
C ASP A 814 -5.18 -15.23 -35.63
N GLY A 815 -5.67 -15.21 -34.39
CA GLY A 815 -6.94 -14.59 -33.98
C GLY A 815 -6.78 -13.49 -32.94
N GLY A 816 -7.83 -13.23 -32.13
CA GLY A 816 -7.75 -12.40 -30.92
C GLY A 816 -7.60 -10.89 -31.11
N GLY A 817 -7.44 -10.40 -32.34
CA GLY A 817 -7.40 -8.97 -32.64
C GLY A 817 -6.76 -8.66 -33.99
N GLU A 818 -6.11 -7.51 -34.07
CA GLU A 818 -5.28 -7.09 -35.20
C GLU A 818 -4.05 -8.02 -35.31
N ARG A 819 -3.76 -8.57 -36.51
CA ARG A 819 -2.58 -9.44 -36.72
C ARG A 819 -1.79 -9.15 -38.02
N ARG A 820 -2.00 -8.01 -38.69
CA ARG A 820 -1.19 -7.65 -39.90
C ARG A 820 0.30 -7.62 -39.59
N GLN A 821 0.68 -7.19 -38.39
CA GLN A 821 2.09 -7.15 -38.00
C GLN A 821 2.70 -8.54 -37.89
N THR A 822 1.98 -9.53 -37.36
CA THR A 822 2.40 -10.93 -37.30
C THR A 822 2.53 -11.54 -38.69
N VAL A 823 1.54 -11.29 -39.57
CA VAL A 823 1.58 -11.74 -40.98
C VAL A 823 2.80 -11.16 -41.71
N GLU A 824 3.09 -9.88 -41.52
CA GLU A 824 4.25 -9.21 -42.15
C GLU A 824 5.58 -9.72 -41.58
N ALA A 825 5.68 -9.89 -40.26
CA ALA A 825 6.87 -10.41 -39.60
C ALA A 825 7.23 -11.82 -40.07
N LEU A 826 6.24 -12.70 -40.20
CA LEU A 826 6.45 -14.05 -40.74
C LEU A 826 6.79 -14.02 -42.23
N ARG A 827 6.27 -13.05 -43.00
CA ARG A 827 6.59 -12.90 -44.44
C ARG A 827 8.05 -12.54 -44.68
N THR A 828 8.67 -11.74 -43.80
CA THR A 828 10.12 -11.48 -43.86
C THR A 828 10.92 -12.62 -43.25
N LEU A 829 10.51 -13.11 -42.08
CA LEU A 829 11.30 -14.05 -41.29
C LEU A 829 11.39 -15.47 -41.90
N ILE A 830 10.32 -15.99 -42.50
CA ILE A 830 10.31 -17.36 -43.04
C ILE A 830 11.38 -17.56 -44.14
N PRO A 831 11.50 -16.67 -45.16
CA PRO A 831 12.61 -16.70 -46.12
C PRO A 831 13.99 -16.72 -45.48
N ASP A 832 14.23 -15.85 -44.50
CA ASP A 832 15.54 -15.70 -43.88
C ASP A 832 15.91 -16.93 -43.05
N LEU A 833 14.97 -17.47 -42.26
CA LEU A 833 15.17 -18.73 -41.53
C LEU A 833 15.44 -19.92 -42.48
N LEU A 834 14.75 -20.01 -43.63
CA LEU A 834 14.99 -21.05 -44.63
C LEU A 834 16.37 -20.90 -45.30
N ALA A 835 16.79 -19.67 -45.62
CA ALA A 835 18.13 -19.37 -46.15
C ALA A 835 19.24 -19.74 -45.15
N ASP A 836 18.97 -19.51 -43.86
CA ASP A 836 19.84 -19.87 -42.75
C ASP A 836 19.85 -21.39 -42.44
N GLY A 837 19.06 -22.19 -43.17
CA GLY A 837 19.01 -23.65 -43.05
C GLY A 837 18.19 -24.16 -41.86
N TRP A 838 17.23 -23.38 -41.35
CA TRP A 838 16.16 -23.90 -40.51
C TRP A 838 15.20 -24.77 -41.33
N THR A 839 14.56 -25.72 -40.65
CA THR A 839 13.48 -26.54 -41.20
C THR A 839 12.27 -26.51 -40.26
N PHE A 840 11.07 -26.70 -40.81
CA PHE A 840 9.83 -26.63 -40.04
C PHE A 840 9.32 -28.04 -39.72
N ASP A 841 8.69 -28.18 -38.57
CA ASP A 841 8.19 -29.44 -38.02
C ASP A 841 6.97 -29.20 -37.13
N PHE A 842 6.29 -30.26 -36.71
CA PHE A 842 5.26 -30.16 -35.67
C PHE A 842 5.89 -30.20 -34.27
N PRO A 843 5.18 -29.77 -33.21
CA PRO A 843 5.52 -30.11 -31.84
C PRO A 843 5.54 -31.64 -31.61
N GLU A 844 6.34 -32.11 -30.67
CA GLU A 844 6.34 -33.50 -30.22
C GLU A 844 4.94 -33.92 -29.73
N THR A 845 4.50 -35.14 -30.04
CA THR A 845 3.16 -35.64 -29.63
C THR A 845 3.33 -36.72 -28.57
N THR A 846 2.98 -36.42 -27.32
CA THR A 846 3.15 -37.35 -26.18
C THR A 846 1.89 -38.14 -25.86
N ILE A 847 0.71 -37.64 -26.23
CA ILE A 847 -0.56 -38.36 -26.17
C ILE A 847 -1.08 -38.60 -27.58
N ALA A 848 -1.34 -39.87 -27.91
CA ALA A 848 -1.83 -40.27 -29.23
C ALA A 848 -3.22 -39.67 -29.52
N ALA A 849 -3.24 -38.67 -30.39
CA ALA A 849 -4.42 -37.95 -30.82
C ALA A 849 -5.50 -38.90 -31.38
N LYS A 850 -6.77 -38.63 -31.07
CA LYS A 850 -7.91 -39.41 -31.54
C LYS A 850 -8.83 -38.55 -32.41
N PRO A 851 -9.50 -39.13 -33.42
CA PRO A 851 -10.60 -38.45 -34.08
C PRO A 851 -11.68 -38.09 -33.06
N LEU A 852 -12.13 -36.85 -33.10
CA LEU A 852 -13.22 -36.37 -32.27
C LEU A 852 -14.52 -37.13 -32.60
N PRO A 853 -15.38 -37.42 -31.62
CA PRO A 853 -16.64 -38.08 -31.87
C PRO A 853 -17.52 -37.22 -32.79
N GLY A 854 -18.05 -37.83 -33.85
CA GLY A 854 -19.02 -37.17 -34.73
C GLY A 854 -20.25 -36.68 -33.95
N PRO A 855 -20.94 -35.63 -34.44
CA PRO A 855 -21.97 -34.92 -33.69
C PRO A 855 -23.05 -35.87 -33.16
N GLN A 856 -23.16 -35.96 -31.83
CA GLN A 856 -24.19 -36.75 -31.18
C GLN A 856 -25.55 -36.09 -31.40
N ALA A 857 -26.55 -36.88 -31.79
CA ALA A 857 -27.91 -36.39 -31.96
C ALA A 857 -28.45 -35.86 -30.63
N GLN A 858 -28.71 -34.55 -30.55
CA GLN A 858 -29.14 -33.89 -29.32
C GLN A 858 -30.42 -34.53 -28.75
N PRO A 859 -30.51 -34.74 -27.42
CA PRO A 859 -31.78 -35.07 -26.78
C PRO A 859 -32.82 -34.00 -27.07
N LYS A 860 -34.06 -34.40 -27.43
CA LYS A 860 -35.14 -33.43 -27.69
C LYS A 860 -35.37 -32.54 -26.47
N PRO A 861 -35.46 -31.20 -26.62
CA PRO A 861 -35.67 -30.31 -25.50
C PRO A 861 -36.96 -30.62 -24.72
N GLY A 862 -36.84 -30.70 -23.39
CA GLY A 862 -37.98 -30.55 -22.49
C GLY A 862 -38.54 -29.13 -22.55
N ALA A 863 -39.83 -28.96 -22.30
CA ALA A 863 -40.52 -27.70 -22.57
C ALA A 863 -40.32 -26.63 -21.48
N SER A 864 -40.28 -25.36 -21.93
CA SER A 864 -40.24 -24.11 -21.14
C SER A 864 -38.88 -23.79 -20.49
N ALA A 865 -38.43 -22.53 -20.40
CA ALA A 865 -39.12 -21.26 -20.69
C ALA A 865 -38.42 -20.39 -21.74
N THR A 866 -39.15 -19.44 -22.31
CA THR A 866 -38.71 -18.58 -23.43
C THR A 866 -37.85 -17.40 -22.99
N ALA A 867 -36.67 -17.24 -23.59
CA ALA A 867 -35.98 -15.97 -23.76
C ALA A 867 -35.43 -15.93 -25.19
N ALA A 868 -35.63 -14.81 -25.90
CA ALA A 868 -35.05 -14.61 -27.23
C ALA A 868 -33.60 -14.12 -27.10
N PRO A 869 -32.67 -14.52 -27.99
CA PRO A 869 -31.32 -13.96 -28.01
C PRO A 869 -31.38 -12.46 -28.38
N PRO A 870 -30.56 -11.60 -27.75
CA PRO A 870 -30.43 -10.21 -28.16
C PRO A 870 -29.71 -10.12 -29.52
N SER A 871 -30.14 -9.18 -30.37
CA SER A 871 -29.44 -8.84 -31.60
C SER A 871 -28.03 -8.29 -31.31
N PRO A 872 -27.04 -8.53 -32.20
CA PRO A 872 -25.69 -8.03 -32.01
C PRO A 872 -25.64 -6.48 -32.00
N PRO A 873 -24.79 -5.85 -31.17
CA PRO A 873 -24.64 -4.40 -31.15
C PRO A 873 -23.86 -3.93 -32.39
N ALA A 874 -24.52 -3.20 -33.27
CA ALA A 874 -23.85 -2.51 -34.37
C ALA A 874 -23.12 -1.26 -33.85
N SER A 875 -21.81 -1.34 -33.66
CA SER A 875 -20.94 -0.21 -33.31
C SER A 875 -19.86 0.01 -34.37
N ALA A 876 -20.12 0.93 -35.31
CA ALA A 876 -19.10 1.40 -36.24
C ALA A 876 -18.04 2.25 -35.51
N PRO A 877 -16.76 2.21 -35.91
CA PRO A 877 -15.72 3.06 -35.32
C PRO A 877 -15.97 4.53 -35.67
N PRO A 878 -15.59 5.48 -34.79
CA PRO A 878 -15.71 6.91 -35.07
C PRO A 878 -14.76 7.31 -36.20
N SER A 879 -15.29 7.96 -37.23
CA SER A 879 -14.53 8.43 -38.38
C SER A 879 -13.61 9.60 -38.01
N LEU A 880 -12.31 9.46 -38.31
CA LEU A 880 -11.35 10.55 -38.22
C LEU A 880 -11.66 11.65 -39.26
N PRO A 881 -11.52 12.94 -38.90
CA PRO A 881 -11.60 14.01 -39.89
C PRO A 881 -10.38 13.98 -40.82
N ALA A 882 -10.62 14.11 -42.12
CA ALA A 882 -9.56 14.06 -43.13
C ALA A 882 -8.68 15.33 -43.13
N PRO A 883 -7.38 15.22 -43.45
CA PRO A 883 -6.49 16.38 -43.57
C PRO A 883 -6.82 17.17 -44.84
N SER A 884 -7.04 18.48 -44.69
CA SER A 884 -7.25 19.40 -45.80
C SER A 884 -5.94 19.62 -46.59
N GLN A 885 -5.90 19.18 -47.84
CA GLN A 885 -4.80 19.51 -48.75
C GLN A 885 -4.95 20.93 -49.32
N SER A 886 -3.86 21.70 -49.35
CA SER A 886 -3.68 22.80 -50.31
C SER A 886 -2.22 22.91 -50.78
N THR A 887 -2.01 22.53 -52.04
CA THR A 887 -1.00 23.03 -52.98
C THR A 887 -0.77 24.56 -52.86
N THR A 888 0.35 25.22 -53.20
CA THR A 888 1.69 24.92 -53.81
C THR A 888 2.53 26.22 -53.74
N ALA A 889 3.86 26.32 -53.94
CA ALA A 889 4.96 25.40 -54.31
C ALA A 889 6.30 25.93 -53.71
N ALA A 890 7.45 25.37 -54.11
CA ALA A 890 8.77 26.02 -54.07
C ALA A 890 9.09 26.67 -55.44
N PRO A 891 10.05 27.62 -55.55
CA PRO A 891 11.46 27.21 -55.72
C PRO A 891 12.56 28.16 -55.19
N ASP A 892 13.67 27.56 -54.73
CA ASP A 892 15.10 27.96 -54.84
C ASP A 892 15.66 29.31 -54.29
N PRO A 893 17.02 29.43 -54.14
CA PRO A 893 17.66 30.37 -53.20
C PRO A 893 18.69 31.36 -53.81
N ALA A 894 19.14 32.34 -53.00
CA ALA A 894 20.55 32.79 -52.87
C ALA A 894 20.70 34.10 -52.05
N ALA A 895 21.79 34.21 -51.24
CA ALA A 895 22.44 35.44 -50.73
C ALA A 895 21.57 36.45 -49.92
N SER A 896 22.07 37.36 -49.06
CA SER A 896 23.34 37.52 -48.30
C SER A 896 22.94 38.07 -46.89
N GLU A 897 23.77 38.51 -45.94
CA GLU A 897 25.21 38.82 -45.88
C GLU A 897 25.76 38.58 -44.46
N ALA A 898 26.70 39.41 -43.95
CA ALA A 898 27.21 39.37 -42.57
C ALA A 898 27.36 40.82 -41.98
N PRO A 899 28.16 41.10 -40.93
CA PRO A 899 27.62 41.22 -39.58
C PRO A 899 27.92 42.56 -38.85
N SER A 900 27.23 42.83 -37.73
CA SER A 900 27.63 43.81 -36.70
C SER A 900 26.93 43.50 -35.37
N GLN A 901 27.66 43.20 -34.28
CA GLN A 901 28.43 44.06 -33.36
C GLN A 901 27.65 44.42 -32.08
N VAL A 902 28.21 44.05 -30.93
CA VAL A 902 27.78 44.35 -29.56
C VAL A 902 28.60 45.54 -29.04
N PRO A 903 27.99 46.55 -28.39
CA PRO A 903 28.39 46.93 -27.01
C PRO A 903 27.18 47.42 -26.17
N PRO A 904 27.31 48.05 -24.97
CA PRO A 904 27.41 47.28 -23.72
C PRO A 904 26.53 47.79 -22.55
N ALA A 905 26.81 47.27 -21.34
CA ALA A 905 26.12 47.36 -20.05
C ALA A 905 26.03 48.74 -19.32
N ALA A 906 25.49 48.69 -18.09
CA ALA A 906 25.46 49.70 -17.00
C ALA A 906 24.33 50.77 -17.07
N ASP A 907 23.71 51.22 -15.96
CA ASP A 907 23.84 50.81 -14.54
C ASP A 907 22.62 51.21 -13.67
N ALA A 908 22.34 50.43 -12.61
CA ALA A 908 21.72 50.79 -11.31
C ALA A 908 20.32 51.47 -11.23
N PRO A 909 19.62 51.45 -10.07
CA PRO A 909 19.94 50.75 -8.81
C PRO A 909 19.11 49.47 -8.54
#